data_AF-A0A2V8EIA1-F1
#
_entry.id   AF-A0A2V8EIA1-F1
#
_cell.length_a   1.000
_cell.length_b   1.000
_cell.length_c   1.000
_cell.angle_alpha   90.00
_cell.angle_beta   90.00
_cell.angle_gamma   90.00
#
_symmetry.space_group_name_H-M   'P 1'
#
loop_
_entity.id
_entity.type
_entity.pdbx_description
1 polymer ?
#
loop_
_entity_poly.entity_id
_entity_poly.type
_entity_poly.pdbx_seq_one_letter_code
_entity_poly.pdbx_strand_id
1 'polypeptide(L)'
;MNSLAAFVIYVTLSILFFGLRILSRPTELYVGTPPDPVDLMWFLAWWPHAIAHRLHPFLTDIVWAPTGYNLAWATSVPGLSVAMAPVTMTVGPLVAYNILALLAPALAAWGCFILCRGLTGEFWPALAGGYVFGFSTYVIGQLTSHIHLAFVALVPLAVHLVVRRLMGSLSARTFVTELGLVLAAQFTISNEVFATLAVFGTLTALIGIAVAPVALRQTLLMTNALIVAAFGVATVLLAPYLYFMLAFGTPQGPIQDARMHSADLLNFVIPTPVTLVGGDFLRPIADRFLGNYGESTAYVGLGLIALIAAFMRQTWRRPCSKLLLLMLAIVILASLGPQLNVLGRSTIHLPWRAMLALPLINHALPVRFTLYVFLLLAMIVALWLQRGATRSRWTVVTCALLLLVPNVTSSWWRSAVRVPPFFGEGIYRQYLSDAEHVLQIPIDNRADGMMWHAASGMSYRIVGGYVGFTPPEFVRWPIIPAFFSARPVLDAERQLKVFLGATGVTTVIIGDGSGDPWAPLIASLEIAPVRVGGVALYRVPPEIARTYGARTRLELEQRAKSAQVAALIAAADTALERGVPPAEITPRRLQGLKLLPAEWGGYRADQRNVRLGLHLRTANGLWVGPRDGGIGVGVFGTPAEVEPLVNRYRRHARDVVVPPSAGGLLVLGFDQNGLAAAARENW
;
A
#
# COMPACT_ATOMS: atom_id res chain seq x y z
N MET A 1 -0.20 -7.95 40.31
CA MET A 1 -0.53 -6.92 39.30
C MET A 1 -1.25 -7.60 38.15
N ASN A 2 -2.46 -7.14 37.81
CA ASN A 2 -3.36 -7.84 36.88
C ASN A 2 -3.15 -7.37 35.43
N SER A 3 -3.55 -8.20 34.46
CA SER A 3 -3.43 -7.92 33.01
C SER A 3 -4.04 -6.58 32.59
N LEU A 4 -5.12 -6.16 33.25
CA LEU A 4 -5.77 -4.86 33.02
C LEU A 4 -4.82 -3.67 33.29
N ALA A 5 -3.95 -3.76 34.30
CA ALA A 5 -3.00 -2.68 34.60
C ALA A 5 -2.00 -2.50 33.46
N ALA A 6 -1.51 -3.59 32.85
CA ALA A 6 -0.64 -3.51 31.68
C ALA A 6 -1.36 -2.87 30.49
N PHE A 7 -2.63 -3.25 30.24
CA PHE A 7 -3.44 -2.64 29.20
C PHE A 7 -3.60 -1.12 29.38
N VAL A 8 -3.96 -0.67 30.59
CA VAL A 8 -4.09 0.76 30.91
C VAL A 8 -2.77 1.51 30.71
N ILE A 9 -1.64 0.93 31.11
CA ILE A 9 -0.31 1.51 30.87
C ILE A 9 -0.07 1.69 29.37
N TYR A 10 -0.32 0.66 28.55
CA TYR A 10 -0.08 0.76 27.11
C TYR A 10 -1.03 1.72 26.41
N VAL A 11 -2.30 1.78 26.80
CA VAL A 11 -3.25 2.79 26.28
C VAL A 11 -2.77 4.19 26.64
N THR A 12 -2.33 4.40 27.88
CA THR A 12 -1.80 5.69 28.32
C THR A 12 -0.58 6.10 27.50
N LEU A 13 0.37 5.18 27.27
CA LEU A 13 1.54 5.43 26.43
C LEU A 13 1.15 5.78 24.98
N SER A 14 0.20 5.04 24.40
CA SER A 14 -0.31 5.31 23.06
C SER A 14 -0.93 6.71 22.95
N ILE A 15 -1.76 7.10 23.92
CA ILE A 15 -2.37 8.44 23.97
C ILE A 15 -1.29 9.52 24.13
N LEU A 16 -0.30 9.31 25.01
CA LEU A 16 0.79 10.26 25.22
C LEU A 16 1.65 10.45 23.96
N PHE A 17 1.92 9.37 23.22
CA PHE A 17 2.75 9.44 22.03
C PHE A 17 2.02 9.96 20.79
N PHE A 18 0.76 9.55 20.60
CA PHE A 18 0.05 9.75 19.33
C PHE A 18 -1.27 10.50 19.49
N GLY A 19 -1.90 10.44 20.66
CA GLY A 19 -3.28 10.89 20.89
C GLY A 19 -3.45 12.34 21.32
N LEU A 20 -2.49 12.94 22.04
CA LEU A 20 -2.68 14.25 22.68
C LEU A 20 -3.18 15.35 21.73
N ARG A 21 -2.66 15.41 20.51
CA ARG A 21 -3.09 16.40 19.51
C ARG A 21 -4.41 16.03 18.84
N ILE A 22 -4.65 14.73 18.63
CA ILE A 22 -5.88 14.23 18.00
C ILE A 22 -7.09 14.48 18.90
N LEU A 23 -6.94 14.24 20.20
CA LEU A 23 -8.00 14.45 21.19
C LEU A 23 -8.45 15.92 21.30
N SER A 24 -7.62 16.88 20.87
CA SER A 24 -8.02 18.30 20.84
C SER A 24 -9.00 18.65 19.73
N ARG A 25 -8.99 17.89 18.62
CA ARG A 25 -9.88 18.08 17.45
C ARG A 25 -10.21 16.73 16.80
N PRO A 26 -10.96 15.87 17.51
CA PRO A 26 -11.11 14.46 17.13
C PRO A 26 -11.91 14.24 15.84
N THR A 27 -12.66 15.24 15.39
CA THR A 27 -13.46 15.24 14.16
C THR A 27 -12.77 15.87 12.95
N GLU A 28 -11.62 16.52 13.15
CA GLU A 28 -10.86 17.21 12.09
C GLU A 28 -9.50 16.55 11.82
N LEU A 29 -8.88 16.03 12.88
CA LEU A 29 -7.52 15.50 12.84
C LEU A 29 -7.51 13.98 12.95
N TYR A 30 -6.59 13.34 12.24
CA TYR A 30 -6.36 11.91 12.35
C TYR A 30 -4.88 11.55 12.48
N VAL A 31 -4.61 10.39 13.07
CA VAL A 31 -3.25 9.82 13.18
C VAL A 31 -2.77 9.34 11.80
N GLY A 32 -1.59 9.75 11.37
CA GLY A 32 -0.97 9.26 10.13
C GLY A 32 -0.98 10.30 9.01
N THR A 33 -0.58 9.85 7.82
CA THR A 33 -0.40 10.67 6.61
C THR A 33 -1.09 10.04 5.41
N PRO A 34 -1.76 10.84 4.55
CA PRO A 34 -2.48 10.35 3.37
C PRO A 34 -1.54 9.64 2.36
N PRO A 35 -2.06 8.80 1.44
CA PRO A 35 -3.49 8.48 1.22
C PRO A 35 -4.13 7.52 2.22
N ASP A 36 -3.42 6.47 2.62
CA ASP A 36 -4.00 5.21 3.13
C ASP A 36 -4.85 5.28 4.42
N PRO A 37 -4.72 6.29 5.29
CA PRO A 37 -5.68 6.47 6.36
C PRO A 37 -7.10 6.73 5.87
N VAL A 38 -7.24 7.36 4.70
CA VAL A 38 -8.51 7.91 4.23
C VAL A 38 -9.38 6.85 3.53
N ASP A 39 -8.80 5.94 2.75
CA ASP A 39 -9.55 4.79 2.22
C ASP A 39 -9.94 3.84 3.35
N LEU A 40 -9.09 3.64 4.37
CA LEU A 40 -9.47 2.90 5.57
C LEU A 40 -10.66 3.54 6.29
N MET A 41 -10.71 4.87 6.42
CA MET A 41 -11.91 5.57 6.93
C MET A 41 -13.13 5.32 6.05
N TRP A 42 -12.97 5.36 4.72
CA TRP A 42 -14.06 5.02 3.81
C TRP A 42 -14.56 3.59 4.01
N PHE A 43 -13.66 2.61 4.18
CA PHE A 43 -14.02 1.21 4.47
C PHE A 43 -14.72 1.03 5.81
N LEU A 44 -14.36 1.83 6.83
CA LEU A 44 -15.07 1.84 8.11
C LEU A 44 -16.53 2.28 7.95
N ALA A 45 -16.82 3.14 6.97
CA ALA A 45 -18.18 3.56 6.65
C ALA A 45 -18.90 2.62 5.67
N TRP A 46 -18.18 2.03 4.70
CA TRP A 46 -18.73 1.18 3.65
C TRP A 46 -19.36 -0.09 4.19
N TRP A 47 -18.66 -0.84 5.04
CA TRP A 47 -19.16 -2.13 5.53
C TRP A 47 -20.47 -1.99 6.32
N PRO A 48 -20.58 -1.10 7.33
CA PRO A 48 -21.86 -0.86 8.00
C PRO A 48 -22.94 -0.37 7.03
N HIS A 49 -22.60 0.52 6.09
CA HIS A 49 -23.54 1.02 5.10
C HIS A 49 -24.08 -0.11 4.20
N ALA A 50 -23.20 -0.92 3.63
CA ALA A 50 -23.57 -2.03 2.74
C ALA A 50 -24.45 -3.06 3.46
N ILE A 51 -24.12 -3.40 4.71
CA ILE A 51 -24.94 -4.31 5.52
C ILE A 51 -26.32 -3.69 5.82
N ALA A 52 -26.36 -2.42 6.25
CA ALA A 52 -27.60 -1.73 6.59
C ALA A 52 -28.55 -1.58 5.38
N HIS A 53 -28.00 -1.35 4.19
CA HIS A 53 -28.76 -1.17 2.94
C HIS A 53 -28.91 -2.46 2.11
N ARG A 54 -28.46 -3.61 2.64
CA ARG A 54 -28.50 -4.92 1.96
C ARG A 54 -27.80 -4.92 0.60
N LEU A 55 -26.74 -4.12 0.48
CA LEU A 55 -25.86 -4.08 -0.68
C LEU A 55 -24.84 -5.22 -0.61
N HIS A 56 -24.30 -5.58 -1.76
CA HIS A 56 -23.25 -6.58 -1.83
C HIS A 56 -21.90 -5.96 -1.39
N PRO A 57 -21.28 -6.41 -0.28
CA PRO A 57 -20.16 -5.67 0.34
C PRO A 57 -18.82 -5.88 -0.37
N PHE A 58 -18.67 -6.93 -1.18
CA PHE A 58 -17.45 -7.23 -1.93
C PHE A 58 -17.48 -6.62 -3.33
N LEU A 59 -18.41 -7.09 -4.16
CA LEU A 59 -18.66 -6.56 -5.51
C LEU A 59 -19.58 -5.34 -5.42
N THR A 60 -19.07 -4.15 -5.75
CA THR A 60 -19.84 -2.89 -5.69
C THR A 60 -19.49 -1.97 -6.84
N ASP A 61 -20.50 -1.23 -7.32
CA ASP A 61 -20.38 -0.16 -8.31
C ASP A 61 -20.37 1.24 -7.68
N ILE A 62 -20.34 1.34 -6.35
CA ILE A 62 -20.37 2.63 -5.65
C ILE A 62 -19.07 3.42 -5.83
N VAL A 63 -17.98 2.71 -6.09
CA VAL A 63 -16.68 3.24 -6.50
C VAL A 63 -16.33 2.68 -7.86
N TRP A 64 -15.58 3.43 -8.67
CA TRP A 64 -15.22 3.04 -10.03
C TRP A 64 -16.45 2.74 -10.93
N ALA A 65 -17.56 3.45 -10.73
CA ALA A 65 -18.75 3.31 -11.58
C ALA A 65 -18.44 3.63 -13.06
N PRO A 66 -19.11 2.98 -14.03
CA PRO A 66 -20.13 1.95 -13.88
C PRO A 66 -19.57 0.52 -13.71
N THR A 67 -18.27 0.32 -13.93
CA THR A 67 -17.64 -1.00 -13.91
C THR A 67 -17.63 -1.62 -12.51
N GLY A 68 -17.44 -0.78 -11.49
CA GLY A 68 -17.33 -1.19 -10.11
C GLY A 68 -15.99 -1.80 -9.75
N TYR A 69 -15.96 -2.46 -8.60
CA TYR A 69 -14.75 -3.00 -7.98
C TYR A 69 -15.04 -4.26 -7.16
N ASN A 70 -14.08 -5.19 -7.12
CA ASN A 70 -14.09 -6.31 -6.18
C ASN A 70 -13.27 -5.98 -4.92
N LEU A 71 -13.94 -5.50 -3.87
CA LEU A 71 -13.34 -5.10 -2.61
C LEU A 71 -12.82 -6.28 -1.76
N ALA A 72 -13.03 -7.53 -2.18
CA ALA A 72 -12.39 -8.69 -1.55
C ALA A 72 -10.86 -8.69 -1.73
N TRP A 73 -10.37 -8.05 -2.81
CA TRP A 73 -8.94 -7.82 -3.07
C TRP A 73 -8.42 -6.47 -2.59
N ALA A 74 -9.31 -5.59 -2.13
CA ALA A 74 -8.93 -4.35 -1.46
C ALA A 74 -8.61 -4.62 0.02
N THR A 75 -7.85 -3.72 0.63
CA THR A 75 -7.59 -3.73 2.08
C THR A 75 -8.80 -3.18 2.85
N SER A 76 -9.93 -3.88 2.77
CA SER A 76 -11.24 -3.37 3.18
C SER A 76 -11.58 -3.54 4.67
N VAL A 77 -10.70 -4.17 5.46
CA VAL A 77 -10.77 -4.31 6.93
C VAL A 77 -12.14 -4.66 7.54
N PRO A 78 -12.94 -5.61 7.00
CA PRO A 78 -14.30 -5.90 7.46
C PRO A 78 -14.43 -6.13 8.97
N GLY A 79 -13.47 -6.83 9.56
CA GLY A 79 -13.50 -7.14 10.99
C GLY A 79 -13.47 -5.88 11.86
N LEU A 80 -12.65 -4.90 11.49
CA LEU A 80 -12.57 -3.61 12.18
C LEU A 80 -13.78 -2.73 11.87
N SER A 81 -14.25 -2.70 10.63
CA SER A 81 -15.41 -1.90 10.24
C SER A 81 -16.68 -2.33 10.95
N VAL A 82 -16.92 -3.64 11.06
CA VAL A 82 -18.08 -4.16 11.81
C VAL A 82 -17.93 -3.90 13.31
N ALA A 83 -16.74 -4.10 13.88
CA ALA A 83 -16.49 -3.83 15.29
C ALA A 83 -16.69 -2.34 15.65
N MET A 84 -16.33 -1.44 14.74
CA MET A 84 -16.47 0.01 14.92
C MET A 84 -17.79 0.58 14.38
N ALA A 85 -18.69 -0.24 13.84
CA ALA A 85 -19.94 0.21 13.22
C ALA A 85 -20.75 1.18 14.10
N PRO A 86 -20.94 0.96 15.42
CA PRO A 86 -21.68 1.90 16.26
C PRO A 86 -21.04 3.28 16.31
N VAL A 87 -19.71 3.37 16.37
CA VAL A 87 -18.98 4.65 16.40
C VAL A 87 -19.02 5.30 15.02
N THR A 88 -18.75 4.52 13.97
CA THR A 88 -18.76 5.04 12.59
C THR A 88 -20.11 5.62 12.21
N MET A 89 -21.21 4.98 12.59
CA MET A 89 -22.57 5.45 12.26
C MET A 89 -23.06 6.61 13.14
N THR A 90 -22.51 6.80 14.34
CA THR A 90 -22.96 7.86 15.28
C THR A 90 -22.11 9.12 15.24
N VAL A 91 -20.79 8.96 15.14
CA VAL A 91 -19.83 10.09 15.20
C VAL A 91 -19.07 10.26 13.87
N GLY A 92 -18.95 9.18 13.09
CA GLY A 92 -18.31 9.20 11.78
C GLY A 92 -17.04 8.34 11.71
N PRO A 93 -16.61 8.00 10.48
CA PRO A 93 -15.48 7.10 10.25
C PRO A 93 -14.12 7.66 10.71
N LEU A 94 -13.95 8.99 10.74
CA LEU A 94 -12.71 9.62 11.19
C LEU A 94 -12.45 9.36 12.68
N VAL A 95 -13.46 9.52 13.53
CA VAL A 95 -13.35 9.24 14.97
C VAL A 95 -13.14 7.74 15.21
N ALA A 96 -13.87 6.89 14.47
CA ALA A 96 -13.67 5.44 14.53
C ALA A 96 -12.23 5.02 14.18
N TYR A 97 -11.67 5.61 13.11
CA TYR A 97 -10.29 5.40 12.72
C TYR A 97 -9.30 5.80 13.82
N ASN A 98 -9.48 6.98 14.44
CA ASN A 98 -8.60 7.44 15.51
C ASN A 98 -8.63 6.53 16.74
N ILE A 99 -9.79 6.02 17.11
CA ILE A 99 -9.91 5.04 18.20
C ILE A 99 -9.09 3.78 17.86
N LEU A 100 -9.23 3.26 16.64
CA LEU A 100 -8.45 2.11 16.18
C LEU A 100 -6.95 2.39 16.16
N ALA A 101 -6.53 3.54 15.64
CA ALA A 101 -5.14 3.96 15.57
C ALA A 101 -4.50 4.03 16.97
N LEU A 102 -5.20 4.60 17.96
CA LEU A 102 -4.71 4.69 19.33
C LEU A 102 -4.75 3.35 20.07
N LEU A 103 -5.71 2.47 19.75
CA LEU A 103 -5.79 1.13 20.35
C LEU A 103 -4.81 0.14 19.72
N ALA A 104 -4.42 0.30 18.46
CA ALA A 104 -3.55 -0.65 17.75
C ALA A 104 -2.24 -0.98 18.48
N PRO A 105 -1.36 -0.01 18.83
CA PRO A 105 -0.12 -0.31 19.55
C PRO A 105 -0.39 -0.85 20.97
N ALA A 106 -1.44 -0.35 21.63
CA ALA A 106 -1.78 -0.77 22.99
C ALA A 106 -2.27 -2.23 23.04
N LEU A 107 -3.12 -2.63 22.10
CA LEU A 107 -3.61 -4.00 21.97
C LEU A 107 -2.51 -4.94 21.49
N ALA A 108 -1.65 -4.51 20.55
CA ALA A 108 -0.48 -5.28 20.15
C ALA A 108 0.42 -5.56 21.37
N ALA A 109 0.76 -4.52 22.14
CA ALA A 109 1.56 -4.64 23.35
C ALA A 109 0.89 -5.54 24.40
N TRP A 110 -0.41 -5.40 24.59
CA TRP A 110 -1.17 -6.17 25.56
C TRP A 110 -1.29 -7.65 25.18
N GLY A 111 -1.55 -7.97 23.91
CA GLY A 111 -1.55 -9.34 23.41
C GLY A 111 -0.18 -10.02 23.60
N CYS A 112 0.91 -9.30 23.34
CA CYS A 112 2.26 -9.79 23.58
C CYS A 112 2.61 -9.88 25.08
N PHE A 113 2.10 -8.97 25.91
CA PHE A 113 2.18 -9.06 27.37
C PHE A 113 1.52 -10.36 27.86
N ILE A 114 0.33 -10.71 27.37
CA ILE A 114 -0.36 -11.96 27.76
C ILE A 114 0.50 -13.19 27.41
N LEU A 115 1.06 -13.21 26.19
CA LEU A 115 1.99 -14.26 25.78
C LEU A 115 3.20 -14.34 26.72
N CYS A 116 3.91 -13.22 26.93
CA CYS A 116 5.11 -13.16 27.75
C CYS A 116 4.82 -13.47 29.23
N ARG A 117 3.65 -13.07 29.73
CA ARG A 117 3.18 -13.37 31.10
C ARG A 117 2.93 -14.86 31.26
N GLY A 118 2.34 -15.52 30.26
CA GLY A 118 2.17 -16.98 30.23
C GLY A 118 3.51 -17.73 30.20
N LEU A 119 4.51 -17.20 29.52
CA LEU A 119 5.85 -17.81 29.43
C LEU A 119 6.70 -17.60 30.69
N THR A 120 6.62 -16.41 31.29
CA THR A 120 7.53 -16.01 32.38
C THR A 120 6.93 -16.16 33.77
N GLY A 121 5.60 -16.06 33.91
CA GLY A 121 4.94 -15.95 35.21
C GLY A 121 5.19 -14.61 35.92
N GLU A 122 5.93 -13.67 35.32
CA GLU A 122 6.38 -12.40 35.93
C GLU A 122 5.77 -11.18 35.23
N PHE A 123 5.48 -10.12 35.99
CA PHE A 123 4.72 -8.97 35.47
C PHE A 123 5.64 -8.03 34.69
N TRP A 124 6.75 -7.63 35.30
CA TRP A 124 7.68 -6.66 34.71
C TRP A 124 8.40 -7.17 33.46
N PRO A 125 8.91 -8.42 33.40
CA PRO A 125 9.45 -8.97 32.16
C PRO A 125 8.41 -9.02 31.04
N ALA A 126 7.17 -9.40 31.35
CA ALA A 126 6.09 -9.41 30.39
C ALA A 126 5.72 -7.99 29.93
N LEU A 127 5.75 -7.00 30.82
CA LEU A 127 5.50 -5.59 30.50
C LEU A 127 6.56 -5.04 29.54
N ALA A 128 7.83 -5.38 29.76
CA ALA A 128 8.91 -5.03 28.86
C ALA A 128 8.75 -5.71 27.49
N GLY A 129 8.43 -7.01 27.46
CA GLY A 129 8.15 -7.75 26.23
C GLY A 129 7.00 -7.14 25.42
N GLY A 130 5.88 -6.83 26.08
CA GLY A 130 4.75 -6.18 25.42
C GLY A 130 5.11 -4.83 24.81
N TYR A 131 5.92 -4.00 25.49
CA TYR A 131 6.39 -2.74 24.92
C TYR A 131 7.24 -2.97 23.66
N VAL A 132 8.21 -3.90 23.71
CA VAL A 132 9.10 -4.21 22.57
C VAL A 132 8.31 -4.59 21.32
N PHE A 133 7.15 -5.24 21.48
CA PHE A 133 6.30 -5.61 20.36
C PHE A 133 5.36 -4.47 19.91
N GLY A 134 4.51 -3.97 20.80
CA GLY A 134 3.45 -3.02 20.43
C GLY A 134 3.92 -1.58 20.18
N PHE A 135 5.12 -1.22 20.66
CA PHE A 135 5.79 0.05 20.37
C PHE A 135 7.10 -0.18 19.60
N SER A 136 7.17 -1.27 18.85
CA SER A 136 8.26 -1.52 17.91
C SER A 136 8.28 -0.48 16.79
N THR A 137 9.43 -0.32 16.14
CA THR A 137 9.52 0.51 14.92
C THR A 137 8.67 -0.03 13.77
N TYR A 138 8.34 -1.33 13.77
CA TYR A 138 7.27 -1.91 12.94
C TYR A 138 5.93 -1.25 13.21
N VAL A 139 5.38 -1.38 14.43
CA VAL A 139 4.04 -0.85 14.72
C VAL A 139 4.00 0.67 14.57
N ILE A 140 5.04 1.38 15.04
CA ILE A 140 5.16 2.84 14.92
C ILE A 140 5.19 3.27 13.45
N GLY A 141 5.97 2.58 12.60
CA GLY A 141 6.03 2.88 11.18
C GLY A 141 4.72 2.57 10.45
N GLN A 142 4.09 1.44 10.75
CA GLN A 142 2.79 1.09 10.17
C GLN A 142 1.67 2.03 10.62
N LEU A 143 1.75 2.59 11.83
CA LEU A 143 0.76 3.56 12.33
C LEU A 143 0.74 4.87 11.51
N THR A 144 1.77 5.16 10.70
CA THR A 144 1.77 6.35 9.85
C THR A 144 0.77 6.25 8.69
N SER A 145 0.37 5.04 8.28
CA SER A 145 -0.46 4.85 7.08
C SER A 145 -1.38 3.61 7.14
N HIS A 146 -0.96 2.52 7.77
CA HIS A 146 -1.55 1.20 7.61
C HIS A 146 -2.07 0.62 8.95
N ILE A 147 -3.19 1.11 9.48
CA ILE A 147 -3.72 0.64 10.78
C ILE A 147 -3.98 -0.87 10.81
N HIS A 148 -4.33 -1.48 9.68
CA HIS A 148 -4.53 -2.93 9.55
C HIS A 148 -3.24 -3.76 9.78
N LEU A 149 -2.06 -3.15 9.56
CA LEU A 149 -0.75 -3.74 9.86
C LEU A 149 -0.26 -3.38 11.27
N ALA A 150 -0.80 -2.34 11.89
CA ALA A 150 -0.55 -2.03 13.30
C ALA A 150 -1.45 -2.85 14.25
N PHE A 151 -2.62 -3.29 13.80
CA PHE A 151 -3.60 -4.04 14.58
C PHE A 151 -3.26 -5.54 14.66
N VAL A 152 -2.11 -5.85 15.28
CA VAL A 152 -1.49 -7.20 15.27
C VAL A 152 -1.59 -7.95 16.60
N ALA A 153 -2.51 -7.56 17.48
CA ALA A 153 -2.70 -8.19 18.79
C ALA A 153 -3.04 -9.70 18.71
N LEU A 154 -3.65 -10.12 17.60
CA LEU A 154 -4.04 -11.52 17.37
C LEU A 154 -2.83 -12.43 17.09
N VAL A 155 -1.73 -11.88 16.58
CA VAL A 155 -0.49 -12.62 16.30
C VAL A 155 0.12 -13.23 17.58
N PRO A 156 0.44 -12.47 18.64
CA PRO A 156 0.93 -13.06 19.89
C PRO A 156 -0.14 -13.91 20.59
N LEU A 157 -1.44 -13.62 20.43
CA LEU A 157 -2.51 -14.44 20.98
C LEU A 157 -2.56 -15.83 20.32
N ALA A 158 -2.37 -15.93 19.00
CA ALA A 158 -2.27 -17.21 18.32
C ALA A 158 -1.12 -18.05 18.88
N VAL A 159 0.06 -17.44 19.07
CA VAL A 159 1.21 -18.11 19.71
C VAL A 159 0.89 -18.49 21.16
N HIS A 160 0.20 -17.63 21.91
CA HIS A 160 -0.19 -17.90 23.29
C HIS A 160 -1.11 -19.12 23.39
N LEU A 161 -2.09 -19.27 22.49
CA LEU A 161 -2.97 -20.45 22.44
C LEU A 161 -2.17 -21.73 22.16
N VAL A 162 -1.21 -21.68 21.24
CA VAL A 162 -0.33 -22.83 20.95
C VAL A 162 0.49 -23.20 22.20
N VAL A 163 1.10 -22.22 22.87
CA VAL A 163 1.85 -22.45 24.11
C VAL A 163 0.95 -23.05 25.19
N ARG A 164 -0.25 -22.51 25.39
CA ARG A 164 -1.22 -23.02 26.37
C ARG A 164 -1.65 -24.45 26.08
N ARG A 165 -1.82 -24.81 24.80
CA ARG A 165 -2.10 -26.19 24.38
C ARG A 165 -0.92 -27.12 24.67
N LEU A 166 0.31 -26.69 24.37
CA LEU A 166 1.53 -27.46 24.66
C LEU A 166 1.76 -27.66 26.16
N MET A 167 1.35 -26.69 26.99
CA MET A 167 1.38 -26.79 28.46
C MET A 167 0.23 -27.65 29.04
N GLY A 168 -0.67 -28.18 28.21
CA GLY A 168 -1.82 -28.98 28.66
C GLY A 168 -2.95 -28.17 29.31
N SER A 169 -2.88 -26.84 29.27
CA SER A 169 -3.89 -25.94 29.88
C SER A 169 -5.14 -25.69 29.01
N LEU A 170 -5.17 -26.25 27.79
CA LEU A 170 -6.28 -26.13 26.85
C LEU A 170 -6.66 -27.50 26.26
N SER A 171 -7.96 -27.78 26.25
CA SER A 171 -8.53 -28.94 25.56
C SER A 171 -8.33 -28.83 24.05
N ALA A 172 -8.38 -29.95 23.33
CA ALA A 172 -8.17 -29.95 21.87
C ALA A 172 -9.28 -29.16 21.15
N ARG A 173 -10.54 -29.34 21.58
CA ARG A 173 -11.70 -28.66 21.01
C ARG A 173 -11.61 -27.15 21.23
N THR A 174 -11.38 -26.72 22.47
CA THR A 174 -11.23 -25.30 22.82
C THR A 174 -10.09 -24.67 22.03
N PHE A 175 -8.93 -25.33 21.95
CA PHE A 175 -7.79 -24.84 21.18
C PHE A 175 -8.11 -24.66 19.69
N VAL A 176 -8.73 -25.66 19.05
CA VAL A 176 -9.09 -25.59 17.62
C VAL A 176 -10.09 -24.47 17.35
N THR A 177 -11.11 -24.33 18.19
CA THR A 177 -12.13 -23.29 18.06
C THR A 177 -11.54 -21.90 18.28
N GLU A 178 -10.82 -21.67 19.39
CA GLU A 178 -10.24 -20.36 19.71
C GLU A 178 -9.19 -19.93 18.67
N LEU A 179 -8.30 -20.84 18.26
CA LEU A 179 -7.30 -20.54 17.24
C LEU A 179 -7.96 -20.29 15.88
N GLY A 180 -8.99 -21.07 15.51
CA GLY A 180 -9.75 -20.86 14.28
C GLY A 180 -10.43 -19.49 14.24
N LEU A 181 -11.02 -19.05 15.36
CA LEU A 181 -11.60 -17.70 15.49
C LEU A 181 -10.55 -16.60 15.41
N VAL A 182 -9.40 -16.76 16.07
CA VAL A 182 -8.28 -15.81 16.00
C VAL A 182 -7.75 -15.70 14.57
N LEU A 183 -7.60 -16.82 13.87
CA LEU A 183 -7.17 -16.87 12.47
C LEU A 183 -8.19 -16.20 11.53
N ALA A 184 -9.48 -16.49 11.70
CA ALA A 184 -10.54 -15.85 10.92
C ALA A 184 -10.61 -14.34 11.16
N ALA A 185 -10.50 -13.90 12.43
CA ALA A 185 -10.46 -12.48 12.77
C ALA A 185 -9.21 -11.79 12.23
N GLN A 186 -8.04 -12.44 12.26
CA GLN A 186 -6.82 -11.87 11.69
C GLN A 186 -6.94 -11.69 10.17
N PHE A 187 -7.59 -12.63 9.47
CA PHE A 187 -7.85 -12.51 8.04
C PHE A 187 -8.72 -11.30 7.73
N THR A 188 -9.83 -11.10 8.47
CA THR A 188 -10.73 -9.95 8.24
C THR A 188 -10.14 -8.59 8.64
N ILE A 189 -9.00 -8.57 9.34
CA ILE A 189 -8.20 -7.38 9.61
C ILE A 189 -7.14 -7.18 8.52
N SER A 190 -6.35 -8.21 8.21
CA SER A 190 -5.28 -8.16 7.22
C SER A 190 -4.96 -9.55 6.66
N ASN A 191 -5.27 -9.72 5.36
CA ASN A 191 -4.96 -10.93 4.60
C ASN A 191 -3.45 -11.20 4.56
N GLU A 192 -2.63 -10.14 4.50
CA GLU A 192 -1.16 -10.26 4.49
C GLU A 192 -0.61 -10.76 5.83
N VAL A 193 -1.08 -10.20 6.95
CA VAL A 193 -0.65 -10.66 8.28
C VAL A 193 -1.10 -12.11 8.52
N PHE A 194 -2.32 -12.47 8.09
CA PHE A 194 -2.77 -13.86 8.13
C PHE A 194 -1.86 -14.80 7.33
N ALA A 195 -1.56 -14.46 6.08
CA ALA A 195 -0.74 -15.30 5.21
C ALA A 195 0.70 -15.46 5.75
N THR A 196 1.32 -14.36 6.18
CA THR A 196 2.66 -14.38 6.75
C THR A 196 2.70 -15.12 8.10
N LEU A 197 1.64 -15.04 8.90
CA LEU A 197 1.51 -15.78 10.16
C LEU A 197 1.47 -17.28 9.89
N ALA A 198 0.73 -17.71 8.87
CA ALA A 198 0.70 -19.11 8.45
C ALA A 198 2.07 -19.60 7.98
N VAL A 199 2.80 -18.81 7.19
CA VAL A 199 4.15 -19.14 6.70
C VAL A 199 5.14 -19.27 7.87
N PHE A 200 5.29 -18.23 8.70
CA PHE A 200 6.26 -18.27 9.80
C PHE A 200 5.82 -19.20 10.94
N GLY A 201 4.52 -19.39 11.14
CA GLY A 201 3.98 -20.41 12.04
C GLY A 201 4.33 -21.83 11.59
N THR A 202 4.20 -22.11 10.28
CA THR A 202 4.61 -23.39 9.70
C THR A 202 6.11 -23.64 9.86
N LEU A 203 6.95 -22.64 9.54
CA LEU A 203 8.40 -22.73 9.75
C LEU A 203 8.75 -22.97 11.23
N THR A 204 8.07 -22.28 12.14
CA THR A 204 8.24 -22.46 13.59
C THR A 204 7.86 -23.88 14.02
N ALA A 205 6.77 -24.43 13.47
CA ALA A 205 6.33 -25.80 13.76
C ALA A 205 7.35 -26.85 13.27
N LEU A 206 7.87 -26.69 12.05
CA LEU A 206 8.86 -27.60 11.46
C LEU A 206 10.20 -27.56 12.22
N ILE A 207 10.72 -26.36 12.47
CA ILE A 207 11.98 -26.18 13.21
C ILE A 207 11.80 -26.62 14.66
N GLY A 208 10.63 -26.35 15.24
CA GLY A 208 10.26 -26.79 16.59
C GLY A 208 10.38 -28.30 16.74
N ILE A 209 9.83 -29.08 15.81
CA ILE A 209 9.98 -30.54 15.81
C ILE A 209 11.45 -30.96 15.67
N ALA A 210 12.21 -30.30 14.78
CA ALA A 210 13.60 -30.64 14.52
C ALA A 210 14.51 -30.43 15.74
N VAL A 211 14.32 -29.33 16.48
CA VAL A 211 15.15 -28.99 17.65
C VAL A 211 14.61 -29.54 18.98
N ALA A 212 13.37 -30.01 19.00
CA ALA A 212 12.75 -30.53 20.21
C ALA A 212 13.37 -31.86 20.67
N PRO A 213 13.48 -32.08 22.00
CA PRO A 213 13.78 -33.40 22.57
C PRO A 213 12.80 -34.46 22.06
N VAL A 214 13.27 -35.70 21.91
CA VAL A 214 12.47 -36.82 21.39
C VAL A 214 11.14 -36.97 22.13
N ALA A 215 11.14 -36.81 23.45
CA ALA A 215 9.95 -36.89 24.29
C ALA A 215 8.84 -35.88 23.95
N LEU A 216 9.16 -34.74 23.32
CA LEU A 216 8.18 -33.70 22.98
C LEU A 216 7.69 -33.78 21.53
N ARG A 217 8.33 -34.60 20.68
CA ARG A 217 8.02 -34.63 19.24
C ARG A 217 6.60 -35.08 18.95
N GLN A 218 6.11 -36.10 19.66
CA GLN A 218 4.74 -36.59 19.48
C GLN A 218 3.71 -35.52 19.87
N THR A 219 3.90 -34.83 20.99
CA THR A 219 3.04 -33.72 21.43
C THR A 219 3.02 -32.58 20.41
N LEU A 220 4.17 -32.24 19.83
CA LEU A 220 4.28 -31.22 18.78
C LEU A 220 3.55 -31.65 17.50
N LEU A 221 3.73 -32.89 17.04
CA LEU A 221 3.03 -33.41 15.87
C LEU A 221 1.52 -33.37 16.06
N MET A 222 1.01 -33.83 17.22
CA MET A 222 -0.42 -33.78 17.52
C MET A 222 -0.94 -32.34 17.61
N THR A 223 -0.18 -31.43 18.20
CA THR A 223 -0.56 -30.01 18.28
C THR A 223 -0.60 -29.38 16.88
N ASN A 224 0.35 -29.70 16.01
CA ASN A 224 0.37 -29.23 14.62
C ASN A 224 -0.83 -29.76 13.82
N ALA A 225 -1.24 -31.01 14.02
CA ALA A 225 -2.47 -31.53 13.42
C ALA A 225 -3.71 -30.73 13.86
N LEU A 226 -3.77 -30.31 15.13
CA LEU A 226 -4.84 -29.45 15.63
C LEU A 226 -4.76 -28.01 15.08
N ILE A 227 -3.56 -27.48 14.83
CA ILE A 227 -3.38 -26.20 14.14
C ILE A 227 -3.98 -26.28 12.73
N VAL A 228 -3.73 -27.36 11.99
CA VAL A 228 -4.35 -27.60 10.67
C VAL A 228 -5.87 -27.64 10.78
N ALA A 229 -6.42 -28.30 11.79
CA ALA A 229 -7.87 -28.30 12.04
C ALA A 229 -8.41 -26.89 12.33
N ALA A 230 -7.66 -26.05 13.04
CA ALA A 230 -8.02 -24.65 13.29
C ALA A 230 -8.04 -23.80 12.00
N PHE A 231 -7.10 -24.02 11.08
CA PHE A 231 -7.16 -23.46 9.72
C PHE A 231 -8.39 -23.96 8.94
N GLY A 232 -8.82 -25.21 9.16
CA GLY A 232 -10.07 -25.73 8.62
C GLY A 232 -11.28 -24.94 9.12
N VAL A 233 -11.37 -24.67 10.43
CA VAL A 233 -12.43 -23.83 11.01
C VAL A 233 -12.40 -22.41 10.42
N ALA A 234 -11.23 -21.78 10.35
CA ALA A 234 -11.09 -20.45 9.77
C ALA A 234 -11.55 -20.42 8.29
N THR A 235 -11.15 -21.40 7.49
CA THR A 235 -11.56 -21.53 6.08
C THR A 235 -13.08 -21.64 5.95
N VAL A 236 -13.74 -22.43 6.80
CA VAL A 236 -15.22 -22.56 6.77
C VAL A 236 -15.89 -21.22 7.09
N LEU A 237 -15.41 -20.50 8.11
CA LEU A 237 -15.94 -19.18 8.47
C LEU A 237 -15.73 -18.13 7.36
N LEU A 238 -14.60 -18.22 6.66
CA LEU A 238 -14.21 -17.29 5.60
C LEU A 238 -14.68 -17.72 4.20
N ALA A 239 -15.38 -18.85 4.06
CA ALA A 239 -15.75 -19.40 2.76
C ALA A 239 -16.48 -18.40 1.85
N PRO A 240 -17.43 -17.57 2.33
CA PRO A 240 -18.03 -16.52 1.49
C PRO A 240 -17.02 -15.48 1.02
N TYR A 241 -16.15 -14.98 1.90
CA TYR A 241 -15.10 -14.03 1.53
C TYR A 241 -14.18 -14.64 0.46
N LEU A 242 -13.67 -15.84 0.72
CA LEU A 242 -12.74 -16.54 -0.16
C LEU A 242 -13.36 -16.82 -1.53
N TYR A 243 -14.65 -17.14 -1.58
CA TYR A 243 -15.37 -17.30 -2.84
C TYR A 243 -15.36 -16.00 -3.66
N PHE A 244 -15.73 -14.85 -3.08
CA PHE A 244 -15.72 -13.58 -3.82
C PHE A 244 -14.32 -13.09 -4.18
N MET A 245 -13.33 -13.38 -3.34
CA MET A 245 -11.93 -13.10 -3.63
C MET A 245 -11.43 -13.92 -4.83
N LEU A 246 -11.72 -15.23 -4.89
CA LEU A 246 -11.12 -16.11 -5.89
C LEU A 246 -11.93 -16.22 -7.18
N ALA A 247 -13.26 -16.13 -7.12
CA ALA A 247 -14.13 -16.37 -8.27
C ALA A 247 -14.33 -15.15 -9.18
N PHE A 248 -14.15 -13.92 -8.67
CA PHE A 248 -14.51 -12.68 -9.38
C PHE A 248 -13.29 -11.78 -9.64
N GLY A 249 -12.36 -12.29 -10.45
CA GLY A 249 -11.17 -11.56 -10.86
C GLY A 249 -10.07 -11.58 -9.79
N THR A 250 -8.91 -12.12 -10.16
CA THR A 250 -7.71 -12.11 -9.34
C THR A 250 -6.64 -11.23 -9.99
N PRO A 251 -5.93 -10.38 -9.23
CA PRO A 251 -4.82 -9.61 -9.76
C PRO A 251 -3.79 -10.54 -10.42
N GLN A 252 -3.46 -10.30 -11.69
CA GLN A 252 -2.58 -11.16 -12.49
C GLN A 252 -1.07 -10.95 -12.18
N GLY A 253 -0.75 -10.13 -11.18
CA GLY A 253 0.62 -9.82 -10.77
C GLY A 253 0.67 -9.23 -9.36
N PRO A 254 1.87 -9.13 -8.76
CA PRO A 254 2.04 -8.58 -7.44
C PRO A 254 1.55 -7.12 -7.41
N ILE A 255 0.74 -6.77 -6.42
CA ILE A 255 0.15 -5.43 -6.26
C ILE A 255 1.27 -4.40 -6.03
N GLN A 256 2.32 -4.81 -5.32
CA GLN A 256 3.50 -4.01 -5.02
C GLN A 256 4.77 -4.81 -5.30
N ASP A 257 5.83 -4.15 -5.75
CA ASP A 257 7.11 -4.82 -6.00
C ASP A 257 7.82 -5.14 -4.68
N ALA A 258 7.94 -6.43 -4.35
CA ALA A 258 8.63 -6.91 -3.16
C ALA A 258 10.10 -6.45 -3.08
N ARG A 259 10.76 -6.18 -4.22
CA ARG A 259 12.13 -5.68 -4.26
C ARG A 259 12.25 -4.25 -3.72
N MET A 260 11.20 -3.45 -3.91
CA MET A 260 11.15 -2.05 -3.45
C MET A 260 10.73 -1.94 -1.97
N HIS A 261 10.24 -3.02 -1.38
CA HIS A 261 9.72 -3.08 -0.01
C HIS A 261 10.45 -4.15 0.81
N SER A 262 11.78 -4.08 0.77
CA SER A 262 12.70 -4.97 1.46
C SER A 262 13.51 -4.19 2.49
N ALA A 263 13.78 -4.79 3.65
CA ALA A 263 14.58 -4.14 4.68
C ALA A 263 16.00 -3.87 4.15
N ASP A 264 16.48 -2.64 4.35
CA ASP A 264 17.90 -2.35 4.20
C ASP A 264 18.65 -2.95 5.38
N LEU A 265 19.79 -3.60 5.13
CA LEU A 265 20.60 -4.22 6.18
C LEU A 265 20.99 -3.21 7.28
N LEU A 266 21.25 -1.96 6.90
CA LEU A 266 21.63 -0.95 7.87
C LEU A 266 20.44 -0.46 8.70
N ASN A 267 19.20 -0.61 8.24
CA ASN A 267 18.03 -0.16 8.98
C ASN A 267 17.89 -0.88 10.34
N PHE A 268 18.44 -2.10 10.50
CA PHE A 268 18.48 -2.79 11.80
C PHE A 268 19.26 -2.04 12.89
N VAL A 269 20.19 -1.17 12.50
CA VAL A 269 21.08 -0.41 13.40
C VAL A 269 20.94 1.10 13.24
N ILE A 270 20.44 1.55 12.09
CA ILE A 270 20.25 2.97 11.76
C ILE A 270 18.76 3.31 11.89
N PRO A 271 18.39 4.16 12.87
CA PRO A 271 17.03 4.64 13.05
C PRO A 271 16.57 5.48 11.86
N THR A 272 15.27 5.52 11.66
CA THR A 272 14.62 6.48 10.75
C THR A 272 14.00 7.62 11.55
N PRO A 273 13.54 8.71 10.91
CA PRO A 273 12.90 9.83 11.60
C PRO A 273 11.64 9.49 12.40
N VAL A 274 11.09 8.27 12.28
CA VAL A 274 9.96 7.80 13.12
C VAL A 274 10.37 7.51 14.56
N THR A 275 11.68 7.37 14.82
CA THR A 275 12.25 7.17 16.17
C THR A 275 12.86 8.45 16.70
N LEU A 276 12.65 8.75 17.98
CA LEU A 276 13.07 10.00 18.60
C LEU A 276 14.59 10.10 18.71
N VAL A 277 15.23 9.03 19.18
CA VAL A 277 16.67 9.04 19.46
C VAL A 277 17.44 8.71 18.18
N GLY A 278 18.18 9.69 17.68
CA GLY A 278 19.07 9.52 16.52
C GLY A 278 18.37 9.54 15.15
N GLY A 279 17.03 9.52 15.09
CA GLY A 279 16.27 9.50 13.84
C GLY A 279 16.55 10.70 12.94
N ASP A 280 16.44 11.92 13.47
CA ASP A 280 16.73 13.14 12.69
C ASP A 280 18.22 13.30 12.38
N PHE A 281 19.10 12.92 13.31
CA PHE A 281 20.55 12.98 13.13
C PHE A 281 21.04 12.06 11.99
N LEU A 282 20.47 10.85 11.89
CA LEU A 282 20.85 9.85 10.88
C LEU A 282 19.95 9.87 9.63
N ARG A 283 19.04 10.84 9.54
CA ARG A 283 18.15 11.05 8.38
C ARG A 283 18.87 11.04 7.03
N PRO A 284 20.04 11.69 6.83
CA PRO A 284 20.73 11.67 5.53
C PRO A 284 21.16 10.27 5.06
N ILE A 285 21.25 9.32 5.99
CA ILE A 285 21.51 7.90 5.70
C ILE A 285 20.19 7.17 5.51
N ALA A 286 19.22 7.37 6.41
CA ALA A 286 17.92 6.72 6.37
C ALA A 286 17.13 7.04 5.08
N ASP A 287 17.26 8.25 4.54
CA ASP A 287 16.63 8.69 3.29
C ASP A 287 17.12 7.93 2.04
N ARG A 288 18.17 7.13 2.20
CA ARG A 288 18.69 6.25 1.14
C ARG A 288 18.05 4.86 1.17
N PHE A 289 17.37 4.47 2.24
CA PHE A 289 16.72 3.16 2.31
C PHE A 289 15.58 3.06 1.30
N LEU A 290 15.24 1.83 0.93
CA LEU A 290 14.15 1.57 -0.01
C LEU A 290 12.79 1.77 0.69
N GLY A 291 11.78 2.16 -0.09
CA GLY A 291 10.44 2.43 0.41
C GLY A 291 10.31 3.79 1.08
N ASN A 292 9.13 4.04 1.66
CA ASN A 292 8.91 5.17 2.54
C ASN A 292 9.27 4.78 3.99
N TYR A 293 9.17 5.72 4.93
CA TYR A 293 9.53 5.44 6.31
C TYR A 293 8.57 4.48 7.05
N GLY A 294 7.32 4.35 6.59
CA GLY A 294 6.40 3.30 7.02
C GLY A 294 6.78 1.91 6.51
N GLU A 295 7.71 1.85 5.55
CA GLU A 295 8.29 0.63 4.95
C GLU A 295 9.81 0.55 5.21
N SER A 296 10.33 1.32 6.17
CA SER A 296 11.71 1.27 6.69
C SER A 296 11.70 1.03 8.21
N THR A 297 11.07 -0.07 8.60
CA THR A 297 10.64 -0.35 9.98
C THR A 297 11.49 -1.41 10.69
N ALA A 298 12.70 -1.69 10.21
CA ALA A 298 13.53 -2.78 10.71
C ALA A 298 14.40 -2.39 11.93
N TYR A 299 14.37 -1.13 12.38
CA TYR A 299 15.27 -0.64 13.41
C TYR A 299 15.05 -1.32 14.77
N VAL A 300 15.99 -2.20 15.12
CA VAL A 300 16.07 -2.94 16.39
C VAL A 300 17.00 -2.22 17.38
N GLY A 301 18.07 -1.61 16.87
CA GLY A 301 19.03 -0.85 17.66
C GLY A 301 20.08 -1.70 18.39
N LEU A 302 21.20 -1.07 18.75
CA LEU A 302 22.35 -1.75 19.36
C LEU A 302 22.03 -2.39 20.72
N GLY A 303 21.10 -1.79 21.49
CA GLY A 303 20.70 -2.31 22.79
C GLY A 303 20.05 -3.69 22.72
N LEU A 304 19.09 -3.88 21.80
CA LEU A 304 18.46 -5.18 21.58
C LEU A 304 19.42 -6.17 20.93
N ILE A 305 20.31 -5.73 20.04
CA ILE A 305 21.35 -6.60 19.45
C ILE A 305 22.28 -7.16 20.53
N ALA A 306 22.75 -6.31 21.44
CA ALA A 306 23.58 -6.75 22.57
C ALA A 306 22.83 -7.75 23.47
N LEU A 307 21.54 -7.52 23.70
CA LEU A 307 20.68 -8.43 24.46
C LEU A 307 20.53 -9.80 23.78
N ILE A 308 20.32 -9.84 22.46
CA ILE A 308 20.26 -11.09 21.69
C ILE A 308 21.56 -11.88 21.85
N ALA A 309 22.71 -11.21 21.71
CA ALA A 309 24.02 -11.85 21.86
C ALA A 309 24.20 -12.42 23.28
N ALA A 310 23.81 -11.67 24.31
CA ALA A 310 23.85 -12.11 25.70
C ALA A 310 22.92 -13.31 25.95
N PHE A 311 21.69 -13.28 25.42
CA PHE A 311 20.71 -14.37 25.54
C PHE A 311 21.19 -15.64 24.82
N MET A 312 21.73 -15.50 23.60
CA MET A 312 22.31 -16.59 22.82
C MET A 312 23.44 -17.24 23.60
N ARG A 313 24.44 -16.48 24.05
CA ARG A 313 25.58 -17.00 24.82
C ARG A 313 25.14 -17.77 26.08
N GLN A 314 24.10 -17.29 26.76
CA GLN A 314 23.64 -17.87 28.03
C GLN A 314 22.74 -19.09 27.86
N THR A 315 22.03 -19.20 26.73
CA THR A 315 20.91 -20.16 26.62
C THR A 315 20.88 -20.98 25.33
N TRP A 316 21.84 -20.85 24.42
CA TRP A 316 21.87 -21.56 23.14
C TRP A 316 21.72 -23.08 23.23
N ARG A 317 22.08 -23.71 24.35
CA ARG A 317 21.92 -25.16 24.53
C ARG A 317 20.46 -25.58 24.74
N ARG A 318 19.56 -24.67 25.11
CA ARG A 318 18.14 -24.96 25.38
C ARG A 318 17.32 -25.01 24.08
N PRO A 319 16.46 -26.03 23.86
CA PRO A 319 15.65 -26.16 22.64
C PRO A 319 14.80 -24.94 22.32
N CYS A 320 14.13 -24.36 23.33
CA CYS A 320 13.29 -23.17 23.15
C CYS A 320 14.11 -21.96 22.69
N SER A 321 15.28 -21.73 23.30
CA SER A 321 16.18 -20.65 22.89
C SER A 321 16.71 -20.84 21.48
N LYS A 322 17.06 -22.08 21.10
CA LYS A 322 17.46 -22.39 19.72
C LYS A 322 16.34 -22.07 18.74
N LEU A 323 15.11 -22.50 19.02
CA LEU A 323 13.95 -22.20 18.17
C LEU A 323 13.78 -20.69 17.97
N LEU A 324 13.77 -19.91 19.06
CA LEU A 324 13.60 -18.45 18.98
C LEU A 324 14.70 -17.79 18.16
N LEU A 325 15.95 -18.17 18.38
CA LEU A 325 17.10 -17.55 17.70
C LEU A 325 17.23 -17.99 16.23
N LEU A 326 16.92 -19.25 15.91
CA LEU A 326 16.87 -19.73 14.53
C LEU A 326 15.74 -19.04 13.76
N MET A 327 14.54 -18.97 14.34
CA MET A 327 13.43 -18.23 13.73
C MET A 327 13.76 -16.76 13.58
N LEU A 328 14.42 -16.14 14.56
CA LEU A 328 14.83 -14.74 14.47
C LEU A 328 15.78 -14.51 13.30
N ALA A 329 16.78 -15.38 13.12
CA ALA A 329 17.70 -15.30 11.99
C ALA A 329 16.98 -15.51 10.64
N ILE A 330 16.07 -16.48 10.56
CA ILE A 330 15.29 -16.77 9.34
C ILE A 330 14.39 -15.59 8.98
N VAL A 331 13.67 -15.01 9.94
CA VAL A 331 12.78 -13.88 9.69
C VAL A 331 13.58 -12.64 9.30
N ILE A 332 14.72 -12.37 9.96
CA ILE A 332 15.62 -11.27 9.55
C ILE A 332 16.05 -11.47 8.10
N LEU A 333 16.54 -12.67 7.76
CA LEU A 333 16.97 -12.99 6.39
C LEU A 333 15.83 -12.86 5.38
N ALA A 334 14.63 -13.31 5.73
CA ALA A 334 13.44 -13.17 4.90
C ALA A 334 13.06 -11.69 4.71
N SER A 335 13.20 -10.87 5.75
CA SER A 335 12.83 -9.45 5.71
C SER A 335 13.74 -8.59 4.84
N LEU A 336 14.99 -9.02 4.63
CA LEU A 336 15.89 -8.44 3.63
C LEU A 336 15.40 -8.65 2.19
N GLY A 337 14.42 -9.54 2.00
CA GLY A 337 13.74 -9.74 0.72
C GLY A 337 14.55 -10.51 -0.32
N PRO A 338 14.19 -10.43 -1.61
CA PRO A 338 14.79 -11.23 -2.67
C PRO A 338 16.23 -10.82 -3.03
N GLN A 339 16.64 -9.60 -2.64
CA GLN A 339 17.97 -9.04 -2.87
C GLN A 339 18.45 -8.30 -1.63
N LEU A 340 19.73 -8.46 -1.28
CA LEU A 340 20.33 -7.74 -0.17
C LEU A 340 20.49 -6.25 -0.54
N ASN A 341 19.89 -5.38 0.26
CA ASN A 341 19.99 -3.93 0.11
C ASN A 341 20.90 -3.34 1.19
N VAL A 342 21.84 -2.50 0.77
CA VAL A 342 22.74 -1.75 1.66
C VAL A 342 22.80 -0.30 1.18
N LEU A 343 22.41 0.66 2.02
CA LEU A 343 22.31 2.07 1.65
C LEU A 343 21.48 2.30 0.37
N GLY A 344 20.38 1.56 0.23
CA GLY A 344 19.48 1.64 -0.93
C GLY A 344 20.00 0.96 -2.19
N ARG A 345 21.14 0.27 -2.11
CA ARG A 345 21.74 -0.42 -3.26
C ARG A 345 21.52 -1.91 -3.15
N SER A 346 20.81 -2.48 -4.12
CA SER A 346 20.63 -3.93 -4.26
C SER A 346 21.92 -4.58 -4.77
N THR A 347 22.34 -5.66 -4.10
CA THR A 347 23.63 -6.31 -4.32
C THR A 347 23.48 -7.77 -4.78
N ILE A 348 23.32 -8.70 -3.85
CA ILE A 348 23.25 -10.15 -4.09
C ILE A 348 21.82 -10.68 -3.94
N HIS A 349 21.51 -11.78 -4.63
CA HIS A 349 20.23 -12.48 -4.44
C HIS A 349 20.21 -13.24 -3.11
N LEU A 350 19.05 -13.24 -2.46
CA LEU A 350 18.81 -13.93 -1.20
C LEU A 350 17.76 -15.03 -1.36
N PRO A 351 17.66 -15.99 -0.41
CA PRO A 351 16.76 -17.14 -0.52
C PRO A 351 15.28 -16.77 -0.71
N TRP A 352 14.83 -15.63 -0.18
CA TRP A 352 13.45 -15.17 -0.32
C TRP A 352 13.02 -14.97 -1.79
N ARG A 353 13.97 -14.85 -2.73
CA ARG A 353 13.68 -14.79 -4.16
C ARG A 353 12.85 -15.99 -4.64
N ALA A 354 13.07 -17.18 -4.08
CA ALA A 354 12.30 -18.37 -4.43
C ALA A 354 10.82 -18.25 -4.04
N MET A 355 10.52 -17.52 -2.95
CA MET A 355 9.15 -17.35 -2.47
C MET A 355 8.31 -16.45 -3.36
N LEU A 356 8.94 -15.64 -4.23
CA LEU A 356 8.23 -14.82 -5.22
C LEU A 356 7.56 -15.64 -6.32
N ALA A 357 7.90 -16.93 -6.47
CA ALA A 357 7.24 -17.83 -7.39
C ALA A 357 5.93 -18.43 -6.83
N LEU A 358 5.71 -18.31 -5.51
CA LEU A 358 4.52 -18.85 -4.87
C LEU A 358 3.36 -17.84 -4.95
N PRO A 359 2.17 -18.25 -5.44
CA PRO A 359 1.02 -17.38 -5.51
C PRO A 359 0.61 -16.92 -4.10
N LEU A 360 0.03 -15.72 -3.99
CA LEU A 360 -0.36 -15.03 -2.76
C LEU A 360 0.85 -14.53 -1.92
N ILE A 361 1.89 -15.35 -1.76
CA ILE A 361 3.12 -14.96 -1.04
C ILE A 361 3.91 -13.90 -1.81
N ASN A 362 3.85 -13.94 -3.14
CA ASN A 362 4.44 -12.92 -4.02
C ASN A 362 3.86 -11.50 -3.83
N HIS A 363 2.74 -11.36 -3.10
CA HIS A 363 2.16 -10.06 -2.72
C HIS A 363 2.65 -9.55 -1.36
N ALA A 364 3.25 -10.39 -0.52
CA ALA A 364 3.70 -10.00 0.82
C ALA A 364 4.99 -9.18 0.74
N LEU A 365 5.08 -8.11 1.54
CA LEU A 365 6.24 -7.23 1.52
C LEU A 365 7.29 -7.68 2.54
N PRO A 366 8.53 -8.01 2.10
CA PRO A 366 9.55 -8.53 3.01
C PRO A 366 9.81 -7.68 4.25
N VAL A 367 9.89 -6.36 4.12
CA VAL A 367 10.15 -5.49 5.29
C VAL A 367 9.09 -5.64 6.38
N ARG A 368 7.85 -5.99 6.03
CA ARG A 368 6.75 -6.20 6.99
C ARG A 368 6.93 -7.46 7.85
N PHE A 369 7.83 -8.37 7.47
CA PHE A 369 8.18 -9.53 8.31
C PHE A 369 8.92 -9.13 9.59
N THR A 370 9.39 -7.89 9.69
CA THR A 370 9.94 -7.31 10.93
C THR A 370 8.94 -7.35 12.09
N LEU A 371 7.63 -7.46 11.82
CA LEU A 371 6.60 -7.85 12.81
C LEU A 371 7.03 -9.07 13.65
N TYR A 372 7.46 -10.15 12.98
CA TYR A 372 7.84 -11.40 13.65
C TYR A 372 9.22 -11.29 14.30
N VAL A 373 10.11 -10.42 13.79
CA VAL A 373 11.36 -10.06 14.48
C VAL A 373 11.02 -9.50 15.85
N PHE A 374 10.16 -8.48 15.92
CA PHE A 374 9.78 -7.87 17.21
C PHE A 374 9.01 -8.81 18.13
N LEU A 375 8.19 -9.73 17.60
CA LEU A 375 7.54 -10.76 18.42
C LEU A 375 8.58 -11.67 19.11
N LEU A 376 9.55 -12.16 18.34
CA LEU A 376 10.62 -13.01 18.86
C LEU A 376 11.52 -12.25 19.84
N LEU A 377 11.84 -10.99 19.55
CA LEU A 377 12.60 -10.12 20.46
C LEU A 377 11.86 -9.87 21.77
N ALA A 378 10.54 -9.62 21.72
CA ALA A 378 9.73 -9.45 22.92
C ALA A 378 9.76 -10.69 23.82
N MET A 379 9.62 -11.89 23.24
CA MET A 379 9.75 -13.15 23.97
C MET A 379 11.16 -13.34 24.55
N ILE A 380 12.20 -13.03 23.78
CA ILE A 380 13.61 -13.11 24.22
C ILE A 380 13.87 -12.16 25.39
N VAL A 381 13.41 -10.91 25.32
CA VAL A 381 13.55 -9.90 26.38
C VAL A 381 12.87 -10.37 27.66
N ALA A 382 11.62 -10.83 27.56
CA ALA A 382 10.87 -11.32 28.71
C ALA A 382 11.56 -12.55 29.37
N LEU A 383 11.97 -13.53 28.56
CA LEU A 383 12.65 -14.73 29.04
C LEU A 383 14.05 -14.43 29.61
N TRP A 384 14.76 -13.43 29.08
CA TRP A 384 16.07 -13.05 29.59
C TRP A 384 15.98 -12.35 30.95
N LEU A 385 15.00 -11.46 31.13
CA LEU A 385 14.74 -10.78 32.40
C LEU A 385 14.27 -11.74 33.50
N GLN A 386 13.40 -12.70 33.16
CA GLN A 386 12.92 -13.74 34.10
C GLN A 386 14.07 -14.54 34.73
N ARG A 387 15.19 -14.72 34.02
CA ARG A 387 16.34 -15.49 34.53
C ARG A 387 17.14 -14.77 35.62
N GLY A 388 16.73 -13.58 36.06
CA GLY A 388 17.41 -12.80 37.07
C GLY A 388 17.32 -11.31 36.76
N ALA A 389 16.46 -10.62 37.48
CA ALA A 389 16.20 -9.17 37.37
C ALA A 389 17.34 -8.34 38.01
N THR A 390 18.59 -8.51 37.55
CA THR A 390 19.70 -7.68 38.03
C THR A 390 19.57 -6.24 37.52
N ARG A 391 20.11 -5.28 38.28
CA ARG A 391 20.16 -3.86 37.86
C ARG A 391 20.76 -3.71 36.45
N SER A 392 21.83 -4.43 36.14
CA SER A 392 22.50 -4.39 34.83
C SER A 392 21.60 -4.84 33.67
N ARG A 393 20.81 -5.91 33.84
CA ARG A 393 19.88 -6.36 32.78
C ARG A 393 18.76 -5.35 32.55
N TRP A 394 18.22 -4.79 33.63
CA TRP A 394 17.24 -3.72 33.55
C TRP A 394 17.80 -2.45 32.91
N THR A 395 19.05 -2.07 33.19
CA THR A 395 19.71 -0.96 32.49
C THR A 395 19.80 -1.22 30.99
N VAL A 396 20.25 -2.41 30.57
CA VAL A 396 20.32 -2.76 29.13
C VAL A 396 18.94 -2.70 28.47
N VAL A 397 17.92 -3.29 29.09
CA VAL A 397 16.55 -3.25 28.55
C VAL A 397 16.03 -1.82 28.51
N THR A 398 16.19 -1.04 29.58
CA THR A 398 15.73 0.36 29.62
C THR A 398 16.41 1.20 28.54
N CYS A 399 17.73 1.08 28.37
CA CYS A 399 18.44 1.75 27.28
C CYS A 399 17.93 1.31 25.91
N ALA A 400 17.65 0.02 25.71
CA ALA A 400 17.08 -0.48 24.47
C ALA A 400 15.66 0.06 24.22
N LEU A 401 14.82 0.16 25.25
CA LEU A 401 13.48 0.75 25.14
C LEU A 401 13.53 2.25 24.83
N LEU A 402 14.47 2.99 25.43
CA LEU A 402 14.68 4.41 25.15
C LEU A 402 15.05 4.67 23.68
N LEU A 403 15.81 3.75 23.07
CA LEU A 403 16.15 3.83 21.64
C LEU A 403 14.95 3.58 20.72
N LEU A 404 13.89 2.93 21.20
CA LEU A 404 12.67 2.64 20.43
C LEU A 404 11.57 3.69 20.63
N VAL A 405 11.79 4.74 21.43
CA VAL A 405 10.78 5.77 21.68
C VAL A 405 10.38 6.46 20.36
N PRO A 406 9.07 6.56 20.04
CA PRO A 406 8.61 7.20 18.81
C PRO A 406 8.94 8.71 18.81
N ASN A 407 9.21 9.26 17.62
CA ASN A 407 9.44 10.70 17.46
C ASN A 407 8.12 11.48 17.53
N VAL A 408 7.62 11.75 18.73
CA VAL A 408 6.32 12.43 18.97
C VAL A 408 6.24 13.87 18.42
N THR A 409 7.38 14.47 18.07
CA THR A 409 7.41 15.85 17.55
C THR A 409 7.08 15.94 16.07
N SER A 410 7.20 14.81 15.36
CA SER A 410 6.99 14.72 13.92
C SER A 410 5.57 15.11 13.49
N SER A 411 5.43 15.71 12.31
CA SER A 411 4.14 16.10 11.75
C SER A 411 3.26 14.92 11.33
N TRP A 412 3.79 13.70 11.32
CA TRP A 412 3.15 12.54 10.70
C TRP A 412 2.09 11.93 11.60
N TRP A 413 2.09 12.29 12.88
CA TRP A 413 1.06 11.89 13.85
C TRP A 413 -0.21 12.72 13.76
N ARG A 414 -0.25 13.71 12.84
CA ARG A 414 -1.42 14.53 12.61
C ARG A 414 -1.57 14.87 11.13
N SER A 415 -2.70 14.50 10.56
CA SER A 415 -3.19 15.03 9.30
C SER A 415 -4.61 15.54 9.50
N ALA A 416 -5.06 16.42 8.61
CA ALA A 416 -6.41 16.96 8.64
C ALA A 416 -7.18 16.44 7.42
N VAL A 417 -8.39 15.96 7.63
CA VAL A 417 -9.34 15.73 6.54
C VAL A 417 -10.13 17.02 6.32
N ARG A 418 -10.32 17.41 5.07
CA ARG A 418 -11.18 18.54 4.72
C ARG A 418 -12.43 18.03 4.02
N VAL A 419 -13.56 18.09 4.73
CA VAL A 419 -14.88 17.88 4.15
C VAL A 419 -15.51 19.25 3.93
N PRO A 420 -15.73 19.69 2.67
CA PRO A 420 -16.40 20.94 2.38
C PRO A 420 -17.80 21.00 3.02
N PRO A 421 -18.28 22.19 3.42
CA PRO A 421 -19.65 22.39 3.91
C PRO A 421 -20.71 21.76 2.99
N PHE A 422 -20.46 21.74 1.68
CA PHE A 422 -21.31 21.07 0.70
C PHE A 422 -21.70 19.63 1.11
N PHE A 423 -20.73 18.85 1.60
CA PHE A 423 -20.96 17.49 2.07
C PHE A 423 -21.25 17.45 3.57
N GLY A 424 -20.48 18.19 4.37
CA GLY A 424 -20.56 18.15 5.84
C GLY A 424 -21.88 18.69 6.42
N GLU A 425 -22.50 19.67 5.76
CA GLU A 425 -23.76 20.29 6.19
C GLU A 425 -24.98 19.74 5.42
N GLY A 426 -24.78 18.74 4.55
CA GLY A 426 -25.87 18.09 3.82
C GLY A 426 -26.42 18.87 2.62
N ILE A 427 -25.77 19.95 2.19
CA ILE A 427 -26.19 20.77 1.03
C ILE A 427 -26.24 19.92 -0.25
N TYR A 428 -25.37 18.90 -0.37
CA TYR A 428 -25.33 17.99 -1.51
C TYR A 428 -26.69 17.37 -1.85
N ARG A 429 -27.59 17.18 -0.88
CA ARG A 429 -28.93 16.60 -1.10
C ARG A 429 -29.83 17.42 -2.02
N GLN A 430 -29.54 18.71 -2.19
CA GLN A 430 -30.27 19.59 -3.10
C GLN A 430 -29.79 19.48 -4.54
N TYR A 431 -28.60 18.91 -4.75
CA TYR A 431 -27.92 18.86 -6.04
C TYR A 431 -27.75 17.42 -6.53
N LEU A 432 -27.31 16.48 -5.70
CA LEU A 432 -27.03 15.12 -6.11
C LEU A 432 -28.21 14.20 -5.81
N SER A 433 -28.39 13.18 -6.64
CA SER A 433 -29.32 12.08 -6.42
C SER A 433 -28.58 10.74 -6.43
N ASP A 434 -29.21 9.70 -5.86
CA ASP A 434 -28.55 8.42 -5.65
C ASP A 434 -28.19 7.66 -6.94
N ALA A 435 -28.85 8.03 -8.04
CA ALA A 435 -28.59 7.47 -9.36
C ALA A 435 -27.44 8.16 -10.11
N GLU A 436 -26.93 9.29 -9.60
CA GLU A 436 -25.88 10.04 -10.29
C GLU A 436 -24.52 9.35 -10.24
N HIS A 437 -23.79 9.45 -11.36
CA HIS A 437 -22.37 9.14 -11.44
C HIS A 437 -21.58 10.43 -11.33
N VAL A 438 -20.80 10.54 -10.24
CA VAL A 438 -20.09 11.76 -9.87
C VAL A 438 -18.60 11.57 -10.08
N LEU A 439 -18.00 12.39 -10.93
CA LEU A 439 -16.55 12.50 -11.08
C LEU A 439 -16.03 13.55 -10.11
N GLN A 440 -15.30 13.12 -9.08
CA GLN A 440 -14.65 14.02 -8.14
C GLN A 440 -13.20 14.22 -8.57
N ILE A 441 -12.80 15.48 -8.74
CA ILE A 441 -11.45 15.84 -9.12
C ILE A 441 -10.79 16.63 -7.97
N PRO A 442 -9.56 16.25 -7.58
CA PRO A 442 -8.78 15.16 -8.14
C PRO A 442 -9.29 13.76 -7.76
N ILE A 443 -8.96 12.76 -8.59
CA ILE A 443 -9.09 11.34 -8.22
C ILE A 443 -7.88 10.95 -7.33
N ASP A 444 -7.27 11.90 -6.59
CA ASP A 444 -5.91 11.77 -6.07
C ASP A 444 -5.75 10.81 -4.88
N ASN A 445 -4.47 10.52 -4.64
CA ASN A 445 -3.90 9.84 -3.49
C ASN A 445 -3.93 10.69 -2.20
N ARG A 446 -4.74 11.74 -2.10
CA ARG A 446 -5.12 12.30 -0.79
C ARG A 446 -6.47 11.78 -0.34
N ALA A 447 -7.24 11.23 -1.27
CA ALA A 447 -8.51 10.57 -1.04
C ALA A 447 -9.54 11.46 -0.32
N ASP A 448 -9.39 12.79 -0.39
CA ASP A 448 -10.35 13.75 0.16
C ASP A 448 -11.76 13.47 -0.40
N GLY A 449 -11.84 13.12 -1.69
CA GLY A 449 -13.09 12.70 -2.33
C GLY A 449 -13.72 11.43 -1.74
N MET A 450 -12.92 10.49 -1.23
CA MET A 450 -13.44 9.34 -0.49
C MET A 450 -14.13 9.80 0.80
N MET A 451 -13.58 10.80 1.50
CA MET A 451 -14.24 11.36 2.69
C MET A 451 -15.48 12.17 2.36
N TRP A 452 -15.49 12.89 1.22
CA TRP A 452 -16.69 13.57 0.74
C TRP A 452 -17.82 12.59 0.47
N HIS A 453 -17.48 11.48 -0.19
CA HIS A 453 -18.41 10.40 -0.46
C HIS A 453 -18.92 9.75 0.84
N ALA A 454 -18.04 9.45 1.81
CA ALA A 454 -18.45 8.94 3.11
C ALA A 454 -19.34 9.94 3.89
N ALA A 455 -19.01 11.24 3.86
CA ALA A 455 -19.79 12.29 4.50
C ALA A 455 -21.18 12.50 3.86
N SER A 456 -21.32 12.19 2.57
CA SER A 456 -22.61 12.19 1.86
C SER A 456 -23.52 11.01 2.19
N GLY A 457 -23.12 10.16 3.14
CA GLY A 457 -23.83 8.91 3.46
C GLY A 457 -23.72 7.86 2.36
N MET A 458 -22.75 7.99 1.45
CA MET A 458 -22.59 7.14 0.27
C MET A 458 -23.83 7.10 -0.62
N SER A 459 -24.45 8.27 -0.82
CA SER A 459 -25.73 8.40 -1.53
C SER A 459 -25.59 8.19 -3.04
N TYR A 460 -24.50 8.65 -3.65
CA TYR A 460 -24.28 8.60 -5.09
C TYR A 460 -23.08 7.71 -5.46
N ARG A 461 -22.88 7.41 -6.75
CA ARG A 461 -21.75 6.61 -7.23
C ARG A 461 -20.57 7.51 -7.61
N ILE A 462 -19.35 7.12 -7.25
CA ILE A 462 -18.14 7.84 -7.69
C ILE A 462 -17.47 7.15 -8.88
N VAL A 463 -17.13 7.94 -9.90
CA VAL A 463 -16.36 7.52 -11.08
C VAL A 463 -14.88 7.76 -10.78
N GLY A 464 -14.30 6.82 -10.03
CA GLY A 464 -12.95 6.92 -9.48
C GLY A 464 -12.89 6.42 -8.03
N GLY A 465 -11.85 6.83 -7.32
CA GLY A 465 -11.66 6.56 -5.90
C GLY A 465 -10.25 6.04 -5.59
N TYR A 466 -9.96 5.86 -4.31
CA TYR A 466 -8.73 5.22 -3.86
C TYR A 466 -9.08 4.04 -2.95
N VAL A 467 -8.87 2.82 -3.44
CA VAL A 467 -9.16 1.55 -2.73
C VAL A 467 -7.97 0.59 -2.78
N GLY A 468 -6.76 1.17 -2.77
CA GLY A 468 -5.49 0.45 -2.91
C GLY A 468 -4.88 0.53 -4.31
N PHE A 469 -5.60 0.07 -5.35
CA PHE A 469 -5.13 0.17 -6.74
C PHE A 469 -6.25 0.52 -7.73
N THR A 470 -5.90 1.23 -8.80
CA THR A 470 -6.80 1.57 -9.88
C THR A 470 -7.15 0.32 -10.71
N PRO A 471 -8.43 0.05 -11.02
CA PRO A 471 -8.84 -1.06 -11.88
C PRO A 471 -8.15 -1.04 -13.23
N PRO A 472 -7.78 -2.19 -13.81
CA PRO A 472 -7.22 -2.26 -15.15
C PRO A 472 -8.06 -1.54 -16.21
N GLU A 473 -9.38 -1.55 -16.07
CA GLU A 473 -10.34 -0.90 -16.96
C GLU A 473 -10.20 0.62 -16.92
N PHE A 474 -9.86 1.19 -15.75
CA PHE A 474 -9.61 2.61 -15.56
C PHE A 474 -8.17 3.00 -15.91
N VAL A 475 -7.16 2.23 -15.52
CA VAL A 475 -5.73 2.52 -15.80
C VAL A 475 -5.47 2.79 -17.29
N ARG A 476 -6.20 2.12 -18.17
CA ARG A 476 -6.01 2.21 -19.62
C ARG A 476 -6.50 3.54 -20.21
N TRP A 477 -7.43 4.24 -19.56
CA TRP A 477 -7.94 5.51 -20.07
C TRP A 477 -6.84 6.59 -20.12
N PRO A 478 -6.60 7.21 -21.29
CA PRO A 478 -5.51 8.17 -21.47
C PRO A 478 -5.69 9.47 -20.68
N ILE A 479 -6.92 9.78 -20.23
CA ILE A 479 -7.26 11.00 -19.46
C ILE A 479 -6.98 10.85 -17.96
N ILE A 480 -6.89 9.63 -17.44
CA ILE A 480 -6.77 9.36 -16.00
C ILE A 480 -5.56 10.07 -15.35
N PRO A 481 -4.36 10.13 -15.96
CA PRO A 481 -3.24 10.90 -15.41
C PRO A 481 -3.55 12.39 -15.19
N ALA A 482 -4.42 12.97 -16.02
CA ALA A 482 -4.87 14.34 -15.86
C ALA A 482 -5.68 14.48 -14.57
N PHE A 483 -6.63 13.57 -14.30
CA PHE A 483 -7.44 13.60 -13.07
C PHE A 483 -6.64 13.36 -11.79
N PHE A 484 -5.55 12.58 -11.85
CA PHE A 484 -4.70 12.30 -10.68
C PHE A 484 -3.78 13.46 -10.30
N SER A 485 -3.24 14.18 -11.27
CA SER A 485 -2.09 15.06 -11.03
C SER A 485 -2.06 16.34 -11.88
N ALA A 486 -3.20 16.69 -12.49
CA ALA A 486 -3.35 17.81 -13.42
C ALA A 486 -2.32 17.79 -14.56
N ARG A 487 -1.83 16.60 -14.92
CA ARG A 487 -0.86 16.44 -16.01
C ARG A 487 -1.57 16.75 -17.34
N PRO A 488 -0.99 17.61 -18.19
CA PRO A 488 -1.55 17.85 -19.51
C PRO A 488 -1.54 16.56 -20.33
N VAL A 489 -2.63 16.33 -21.06
CA VAL A 489 -2.76 15.24 -22.03
C VAL A 489 -3.16 15.80 -23.39
N LEU A 490 -2.74 15.16 -24.48
CA LEU A 490 -3.15 15.60 -25.83
C LEU A 490 -4.64 15.35 -26.05
N ASP A 491 -5.31 16.23 -26.79
CA ASP A 491 -6.74 16.11 -27.11
C ASP A 491 -7.61 15.99 -25.84
N ALA A 492 -7.20 16.69 -24.76
CA ALA A 492 -7.79 16.55 -23.43
C ALA A 492 -9.29 16.79 -23.39
N GLU A 493 -9.77 17.78 -24.15
CA GLU A 493 -11.19 18.09 -24.28
C GLU A 493 -12.00 16.90 -24.79
N ARG A 494 -11.57 16.30 -25.92
CA ARG A 494 -12.25 15.15 -26.50
C ARG A 494 -12.17 13.95 -25.58
N GLN A 495 -10.99 13.70 -24.99
CA GLN A 495 -10.81 12.60 -24.06
C GLN A 495 -11.73 12.75 -22.84
N LEU A 496 -11.88 13.96 -22.31
CA LEU A 496 -12.81 14.28 -21.24
C LEU A 496 -14.26 14.01 -21.67
N LYS A 497 -14.72 14.58 -22.79
CA LYS A 497 -16.10 14.39 -23.29
C LYS A 497 -16.43 12.91 -23.51
N VAL A 498 -15.52 12.14 -24.10
CA VAL A 498 -15.72 10.70 -24.30
C VAL A 498 -15.69 9.92 -22.99
N PHE A 499 -14.78 10.26 -22.07
CA PHE A 499 -14.75 9.63 -20.75
C PHE A 499 -16.06 9.87 -20.00
N LEU A 500 -16.54 11.11 -19.94
CA LEU A 500 -17.81 11.46 -19.29
C LEU A 500 -19.00 10.70 -19.91
N GLY A 501 -19.07 10.67 -21.24
CA GLY A 501 -20.15 9.96 -21.95
C GLY A 501 -20.12 8.44 -21.74
N ALA A 502 -18.93 7.82 -21.80
CA ALA A 502 -18.77 6.37 -21.66
C ALA A 502 -18.94 5.87 -20.22
N THR A 503 -18.61 6.70 -19.23
CA THR A 503 -18.79 6.38 -17.80
C THR A 503 -20.14 6.82 -17.24
N GLY A 504 -20.94 7.54 -18.05
CA GLY A 504 -22.24 8.05 -17.64
C GLY A 504 -22.18 9.15 -16.59
N VAL A 505 -21.05 9.86 -16.45
CA VAL A 505 -20.90 10.95 -15.48
C VAL A 505 -21.92 12.05 -15.76
N THR A 506 -22.72 12.37 -14.76
CA THR A 506 -23.71 13.46 -14.82
C THR A 506 -23.22 14.73 -14.13
N THR A 507 -22.32 14.58 -13.16
CA THR A 507 -21.82 15.69 -12.35
C THR A 507 -20.31 15.58 -12.14
N VAL A 508 -19.58 16.67 -12.40
CA VAL A 508 -18.16 16.81 -12.02
C VAL A 508 -18.07 17.76 -10.83
N ILE A 509 -17.33 17.38 -9.79
CA ILE A 509 -17.13 18.19 -8.58
C ILE A 509 -15.65 18.46 -8.38
N ILE A 510 -15.31 19.74 -8.15
CA ILE A 510 -13.97 20.19 -7.79
C ILE A 510 -14.07 20.96 -6.46
N GLY A 511 -13.20 20.65 -5.50
CA GLY A 511 -13.12 21.43 -4.27
C GLY A 511 -12.54 22.82 -4.50
N ASP A 512 -13.08 23.86 -3.84
CA ASP A 512 -12.56 25.22 -3.95
C ASP A 512 -11.16 25.31 -3.32
N GLY A 513 -10.12 25.23 -4.16
CA GLY A 513 -8.71 25.42 -3.80
C GLY A 513 -8.10 26.57 -4.58
N SER A 514 -7.24 27.37 -3.94
CA SER A 514 -6.53 28.47 -4.59
C SER A 514 -5.55 27.92 -5.63
N GLY A 515 -5.94 27.96 -6.90
CA GLY A 515 -5.10 27.60 -8.05
C GLY A 515 -5.53 26.38 -8.87
N ASP A 516 -6.82 25.99 -8.82
CA ASP A 516 -7.41 24.84 -9.53
C ASP A 516 -6.68 24.47 -10.85
N PRO A 517 -5.75 23.51 -10.80
CA PRO A 517 -4.93 23.17 -11.96
C PRO A 517 -5.74 22.38 -13.01
N TRP A 518 -6.97 21.97 -12.68
CA TRP A 518 -7.91 21.35 -13.61
C TRP A 518 -8.85 22.37 -14.27
N ALA A 519 -8.82 23.65 -13.88
CA ALA A 519 -9.65 24.68 -14.48
C ALA A 519 -9.53 24.75 -16.01
N PRO A 520 -8.33 24.67 -16.64
CA PRO A 520 -8.22 24.64 -18.10
C PRO A 520 -8.88 23.41 -18.74
N LEU A 521 -8.77 22.25 -18.08
CA LEU A 521 -9.37 21.00 -18.55
C LEU A 521 -10.90 21.10 -18.51
N ILE A 522 -11.46 21.61 -17.41
CA ILE A 522 -12.91 21.71 -17.27
C ILE A 522 -13.50 22.86 -18.08
N ALA A 523 -12.77 23.96 -18.28
CA ALA A 523 -13.19 25.05 -19.14
C ALA A 523 -13.50 24.59 -20.58
N SER A 524 -12.84 23.52 -21.05
CA SER A 524 -13.10 22.91 -22.37
C SER A 524 -14.49 22.28 -22.53
N LEU A 525 -15.22 22.08 -21.42
CA LEU A 525 -16.62 21.65 -21.46
C LEU A 525 -17.58 22.80 -21.75
N GLU A 526 -17.13 24.05 -21.62
CA GLU A 526 -17.95 25.25 -21.79
C GLU A 526 -19.17 25.29 -20.83
N ILE A 527 -19.03 24.66 -19.66
CA ILE A 527 -20.06 24.59 -18.61
C ILE A 527 -19.73 25.62 -17.52
N ALA A 528 -20.70 26.48 -17.20
CA ALA A 528 -20.59 27.36 -16.04
C ALA A 528 -20.75 26.56 -14.73
N PRO A 529 -19.82 26.69 -13.76
CA PRO A 529 -19.94 25.99 -12.50
C PRO A 529 -21.00 26.62 -11.59
N VAL A 530 -21.70 25.79 -10.82
CA VAL A 530 -22.42 26.23 -9.63
C VAL A 530 -21.47 26.15 -8.44
N ARG A 531 -21.12 27.29 -7.86
CA ARG A 531 -20.27 27.36 -6.66
C ARG A 531 -21.13 27.37 -5.42
N VAL A 532 -20.97 26.37 -4.56
CA VAL A 532 -21.78 26.22 -3.34
C VAL A 532 -21.02 25.40 -2.31
N GLY A 533 -21.07 25.82 -1.03
CA GLY A 533 -20.52 25.02 0.08
C GLY A 533 -19.04 24.67 -0.05
N GLY A 534 -18.23 25.50 -0.71
CA GLY A 534 -16.80 25.28 -0.91
C GLY A 534 -16.44 24.29 -2.03
N VAL A 535 -17.36 24.01 -2.95
CA VAL A 535 -17.09 23.23 -4.17
C VAL A 535 -17.65 23.92 -5.42
N ALA A 536 -17.06 23.62 -6.57
CA ALA A 536 -17.58 23.92 -7.89
C ALA A 536 -18.20 22.67 -8.52
N LEU A 537 -19.50 22.74 -8.84
CA LEU A 537 -20.24 21.68 -9.52
C LEU A 537 -20.44 22.01 -10.99
N TYR A 538 -20.11 21.07 -11.86
CA TYR A 538 -20.33 21.14 -13.29
C TYR A 538 -21.34 20.07 -13.70
N ARG A 539 -22.48 20.48 -14.25
CA ARG A 539 -23.51 19.56 -14.76
C ARG A 539 -23.20 19.19 -16.19
N VAL A 540 -22.93 17.90 -16.41
CA VAL A 540 -22.60 17.38 -17.73
C VAL A 540 -23.85 17.38 -18.60
N PRO A 541 -23.85 18.07 -19.76
CA PRO A 541 -25.00 18.08 -20.66
C PRO A 541 -25.33 16.66 -21.17
N PRO A 542 -26.62 16.25 -21.21
CA PRO A 542 -27.03 14.94 -21.74
C PRO A 542 -26.55 14.68 -23.18
N GLU A 543 -26.29 15.73 -23.96
CA GLU A 543 -25.71 15.68 -25.30
C GLU A 543 -24.35 14.99 -25.34
N ILE A 544 -23.53 15.13 -24.29
CA ILE A 544 -22.23 14.47 -24.19
C ILE A 544 -22.42 12.95 -24.14
N ALA A 545 -23.32 12.46 -23.30
CA ALA A 545 -23.64 11.02 -23.23
C ALA A 545 -24.21 10.51 -24.56
N ARG A 546 -25.12 11.25 -25.20
CA ARG A 546 -25.71 10.88 -26.51
C ARG A 546 -24.68 10.83 -27.64
N THR A 547 -23.72 11.76 -27.65
CA THR A 547 -22.73 11.91 -28.74
C THR A 547 -21.55 10.96 -28.58
N TYR A 548 -21.12 10.73 -27.34
CA TYR A 548 -19.88 10.03 -27.06
C TYR A 548 -20.03 8.70 -26.31
N GLY A 549 -21.21 8.37 -25.77
CA GLY A 549 -21.43 7.17 -24.96
C GLY A 549 -21.23 5.85 -25.71
N ALA A 550 -21.39 5.83 -27.04
CA ALA A 550 -21.14 4.64 -27.87
C ALA A 550 -19.66 4.49 -28.29
N ARG A 551 -18.82 5.52 -28.09
CA ARG A 551 -17.42 5.45 -28.50
C ARG A 551 -16.62 4.56 -27.58
N THR A 552 -15.75 3.74 -28.18
CA THR A 552 -14.96 2.78 -27.40
C THR A 552 -13.72 3.45 -26.78
N ARG A 553 -13.35 3.01 -25.58
CA ARG A 553 -12.03 3.31 -24.97
C ARG A 553 -10.88 3.03 -25.95
N LEU A 554 -11.00 1.96 -26.75
CA LEU A 554 -9.97 1.55 -27.71
C LEU A 554 -9.73 2.62 -28.79
N GLU A 555 -10.78 3.21 -29.36
CA GLU A 555 -10.65 4.30 -30.34
C GLU A 555 -9.88 5.50 -29.76
N LEU A 556 -10.18 5.88 -28.52
CA LEU A 556 -9.48 6.97 -27.85
C LEU A 556 -8.01 6.64 -27.62
N GLU A 557 -7.70 5.44 -27.16
CA GLU A 557 -6.33 5.02 -26.93
C GLU A 557 -5.54 4.97 -28.23
N GLN A 558 -6.09 4.37 -29.28
CA GLN A 558 -5.49 4.36 -30.60
C GLN A 558 -5.21 5.78 -31.08
N ARG A 559 -6.17 6.71 -30.92
CA ARG A 559 -6.01 8.11 -31.30
C ARG A 559 -4.94 8.83 -30.45
N ALA A 560 -4.99 8.69 -29.13
CA ALA A 560 -4.05 9.34 -28.22
C ALA A 560 -2.62 8.85 -28.44
N LYS A 561 -2.41 7.53 -28.56
CA LYS A 561 -1.11 6.94 -28.86
C LYS A 561 -0.61 7.39 -30.22
N SER A 562 -1.50 7.51 -31.19
CA SER A 562 -1.09 7.89 -32.54
C SER A 562 -0.73 9.38 -32.64
N ALA A 563 -1.41 10.26 -31.91
CA ALA A 563 -1.00 11.65 -31.75
C ALA A 563 0.35 11.78 -31.03
N GLN A 564 0.57 10.94 -30.00
CA GLN A 564 1.83 10.89 -29.25
C GLN A 564 3.02 10.46 -30.11
N VAL A 565 2.87 9.39 -30.88
CA VAL A 565 3.93 8.90 -31.77
C VAL A 565 4.20 9.90 -32.89
N ALA A 566 3.17 10.49 -33.49
CA ALA A 566 3.34 11.52 -34.52
C ALA A 566 4.11 12.74 -33.99
N ALA A 567 3.78 13.22 -32.79
CA ALA A 567 4.51 14.31 -32.15
C ALA A 567 5.98 13.98 -31.89
N LEU A 568 6.29 12.73 -31.48
CA LEU A 568 7.67 12.29 -31.28
C LEU A 568 8.44 12.15 -32.60
N ILE A 569 7.82 11.61 -33.65
CA ILE A 569 8.41 11.51 -34.99
C ILE A 569 8.73 12.90 -35.52
N ALA A 570 7.78 13.83 -35.48
CA ALA A 570 7.96 15.20 -35.94
C ALA A 570 9.07 15.92 -35.13
N ALA A 571 9.05 15.79 -33.80
CA ALA A 571 10.08 16.40 -32.94
C ALA A 571 11.49 15.84 -33.22
N ALA A 572 11.61 14.53 -33.45
CA ALA A 572 12.88 13.90 -33.78
C ALA A 572 13.39 14.35 -35.15
N ASP A 573 12.51 14.40 -36.16
CA ASP A 573 12.83 14.84 -37.52
C ASP A 573 13.33 16.29 -37.53
N THR A 574 12.57 17.21 -36.92
CA THR A 574 12.99 18.61 -36.80
C THR A 574 14.30 18.78 -36.02
N ALA A 575 14.59 17.91 -35.05
CA ALA A 575 15.87 17.95 -34.34
C ALA A 575 17.05 17.53 -35.23
N LEU A 576 16.88 16.49 -36.07
CA LEU A 576 17.89 16.08 -37.04
C LEU A 576 18.12 17.17 -38.10
N GLU A 577 17.06 17.82 -38.58
CA GLU A 577 17.16 18.97 -39.49
C GLU A 577 17.94 20.14 -38.88
N ARG A 578 17.82 20.34 -37.56
CA ARG A 578 18.60 21.33 -36.80
C ARG A 578 20.05 20.90 -36.50
N GLY A 579 20.51 19.79 -37.08
CA GLY A 579 21.87 19.29 -36.94
C GLY A 579 22.16 18.57 -35.62
N VAL A 580 21.13 18.15 -34.88
CA VAL A 580 21.33 17.36 -33.65
C VAL A 580 21.77 15.95 -34.03
N PRO A 581 22.89 15.42 -33.49
CA PRO A 581 23.32 14.06 -33.79
C PRO A 581 22.28 13.03 -33.34
N PRO A 582 22.05 11.94 -34.10
CA PRO A 582 21.08 10.89 -33.72
C PRO A 582 21.31 10.31 -32.31
N ALA A 583 22.58 10.21 -31.89
CA ALA A 583 22.96 9.72 -30.56
C ALA A 583 22.51 10.64 -29.40
N GLU A 584 22.25 11.92 -29.66
CA GLU A 584 21.80 12.90 -28.66
C GLU A 584 20.28 13.02 -28.59
N ILE A 585 19.54 12.42 -29.52
CA ILE A 585 18.08 12.46 -29.54
C ILE A 585 17.56 11.71 -28.32
N THR A 586 17.03 12.47 -27.37
CA THR A 586 16.41 11.99 -26.14
C THR A 586 15.22 12.89 -25.83
N PRO A 587 14.20 12.42 -25.09
CA PRO A 587 13.04 13.26 -24.79
C PRO A 587 13.42 14.53 -24.04
N ARG A 588 14.42 14.48 -23.17
CA ARG A 588 14.96 15.66 -22.47
C ARG A 588 15.66 16.64 -23.41
N ARG A 589 16.41 16.14 -24.41
CA ARG A 589 17.05 16.99 -25.41
C ARG A 589 16.01 17.70 -26.28
N LEU A 590 15.00 16.96 -26.75
CA LEU A 590 13.90 17.49 -27.54
C LEU A 590 13.08 18.55 -26.77
N GLN A 591 12.85 18.32 -25.47
CA GLN A 591 12.27 19.31 -24.57
C GLN A 591 13.13 20.58 -24.47
N GLY A 592 14.45 20.43 -24.28
CA GLY A 592 15.38 21.57 -24.24
C GLY A 592 15.41 22.40 -25.53
N LEU A 593 15.10 21.78 -26.67
CA LEU A 593 14.96 22.42 -27.97
C LEU A 593 13.57 23.01 -28.23
N LYS A 594 12.66 22.92 -27.25
CA LYS A 594 11.24 23.31 -27.35
C LYS A 594 10.49 22.59 -28.47
N LEU A 595 10.91 21.36 -28.80
CA LEU A 595 10.25 20.50 -29.80
C LEU A 595 9.23 19.55 -29.17
N LEU A 596 9.36 19.31 -27.86
CA LEU A 596 8.34 18.63 -27.06
C LEU A 596 7.81 19.57 -25.98
N PRO A 597 6.52 19.45 -25.62
CA PRO A 597 5.96 20.17 -24.48
C PRO A 597 6.76 19.91 -23.20
N ALA A 598 6.82 20.89 -22.29
CA ALA A 598 7.63 20.79 -21.08
C ALA A 598 7.16 19.62 -20.19
N GLU A 599 5.87 19.38 -20.14
CA GLU A 599 5.18 18.29 -19.46
C GLU A 599 5.52 16.89 -20.00
N TRP A 600 6.07 16.79 -21.22
CA TRP A 600 6.47 15.54 -21.86
C TRP A 600 7.97 15.24 -21.70
N GLY A 601 8.70 16.12 -21.01
CA GLY A 601 10.14 16.01 -20.81
C GLY A 601 10.62 14.65 -20.30
N GLY A 602 11.88 14.33 -20.57
CA GLY A 602 12.52 13.09 -20.14
C GLY A 602 13.31 13.22 -18.84
N TYR A 603 13.66 12.08 -18.25
CA TYR A 603 14.46 12.02 -17.04
C TYR A 603 15.90 12.52 -17.28
N ARG A 604 16.57 13.03 -16.23
CA ARG A 604 17.99 13.38 -16.34
C ARG A 604 18.81 12.12 -16.65
N ALA A 605 19.82 12.20 -17.52
CA ALA A 605 20.76 11.10 -17.74
C ALA A 605 21.78 10.97 -16.57
N ASP A 606 21.28 10.86 -15.34
CA ASP A 606 22.09 10.47 -14.19
C ASP A 606 22.29 8.94 -14.15
N GLN A 607 23.21 8.46 -13.30
CA GLN A 607 23.53 7.04 -13.22
C GLN A 607 22.30 6.16 -12.94
N ARG A 608 21.30 6.66 -12.20
CA ARG A 608 20.08 5.90 -11.86
C ARG A 608 19.21 5.74 -13.10
N ASN A 609 18.93 6.83 -13.81
CA ASN A 609 18.03 6.85 -14.96
C ASN A 609 18.66 6.24 -16.22
N VAL A 610 19.99 6.29 -16.33
CA VAL A 610 20.72 5.57 -17.39
C VAL A 610 20.62 4.07 -17.16
N ARG A 611 20.92 3.59 -15.94
CA ARG A 611 20.81 2.17 -15.58
C ARG A 611 19.39 1.62 -15.78
N LEU A 612 18.36 2.43 -15.53
CA LEU A 612 16.96 2.05 -15.69
C LEU A 612 16.39 2.31 -17.10
N GLY A 613 17.19 2.84 -18.03
CA GLY A 613 16.72 3.22 -19.37
C GLY A 613 15.67 4.35 -19.39
N LEU A 614 15.47 5.05 -18.28
CA LEU A 614 14.49 6.12 -18.12
C LEU A 614 14.89 7.41 -18.87
N HIS A 615 16.18 7.62 -19.10
CA HIS A 615 16.68 8.78 -19.87
C HIS A 615 16.18 8.81 -21.33
N LEU A 616 15.76 7.68 -21.89
CA LEU A 616 15.13 7.57 -23.23
C LEU A 616 13.60 7.63 -23.18
N ARG A 617 13.03 7.90 -22.01
CA ARG A 617 11.59 7.91 -21.79
C ARG A 617 11.09 9.29 -21.41
N THR A 618 9.95 9.66 -21.96
CA THR A 618 9.19 10.83 -21.51
C THR A 618 8.58 10.56 -20.13
N ALA A 619 8.19 11.62 -19.42
CA ALA A 619 7.50 11.51 -18.13
C ALA A 619 6.16 10.74 -18.20
N ASN A 620 5.54 10.68 -19.39
CA ASN A 620 4.34 9.90 -19.71
C ASN A 620 4.64 8.51 -20.31
N GLY A 621 5.89 8.05 -20.27
CA GLY A 621 6.26 6.66 -20.55
C GLY A 621 6.46 6.32 -22.04
N LEU A 622 6.40 7.31 -22.93
CA LEU A 622 6.77 7.17 -24.34
C LEU A 622 8.28 7.02 -24.47
N TRP A 623 8.73 6.47 -25.60
CA TRP A 623 10.14 6.19 -25.85
C TRP A 623 10.61 6.91 -27.12
N VAL A 624 11.75 7.58 -27.06
CA VAL A 624 12.43 8.12 -28.24
C VAL A 624 13.94 8.12 -28.01
N GLY A 625 14.70 7.61 -28.97
CA GLY A 625 16.13 7.49 -28.81
C GLY A 625 16.87 6.89 -30.00
N PRO A 626 18.21 6.83 -29.95
CA PRO A 626 19.01 6.18 -30.97
C PRO A 626 18.69 4.68 -31.06
N ARG A 627 18.61 4.15 -32.29
CA ARG A 627 18.31 2.74 -32.56
C ARG A 627 19.01 2.24 -33.83
N ASP A 628 19.98 1.34 -33.67
CA ASP A 628 20.77 0.68 -34.73
C ASP A 628 21.20 1.62 -35.88
N GLY A 629 21.76 2.78 -35.58
CA GLY A 629 22.20 3.75 -36.61
C GLY A 629 21.12 4.71 -37.13
N GLY A 630 19.93 4.67 -36.55
CA GLY A 630 18.83 5.62 -36.82
C GLY A 630 18.15 6.08 -35.53
N ILE A 631 16.88 6.47 -35.64
CA ILE A 631 16.05 6.88 -34.50
C ILE A 631 14.91 5.89 -34.32
N GLY A 632 14.66 5.52 -33.08
CA GLY A 632 13.46 4.77 -32.74
C GLY A 632 12.48 5.62 -31.94
N VAL A 633 11.18 5.39 -32.18
CA VAL A 633 10.05 5.99 -31.47
C VAL A 633 9.15 4.87 -30.97
N GLY A 634 8.66 4.97 -29.74
CA GLY A 634 7.88 3.91 -29.14
C GLY A 634 6.81 4.36 -28.15
N VAL A 635 5.78 3.51 -28.03
CA VAL A 635 4.64 3.70 -27.13
C VAL A 635 4.21 2.36 -26.55
N PHE A 636 3.83 2.33 -25.28
CA PHE A 636 3.32 1.11 -24.65
C PHE A 636 1.87 0.86 -25.06
N GLY A 637 1.50 -0.39 -25.34
CA GLY A 637 0.12 -0.79 -25.58
C GLY A 637 -0.04 -2.28 -25.89
N THR A 638 -1.27 -2.74 -25.99
CA THR A 638 -1.62 -4.06 -26.55
C THR A 638 -1.57 -4.04 -28.08
N PRO A 639 -1.48 -5.20 -28.77
CA PRO A 639 -1.49 -5.25 -30.23
C PRO A 639 -2.66 -4.50 -30.87
N ALA A 640 -3.88 -4.63 -30.32
CA ALA A 640 -5.06 -3.91 -30.80
C ALA A 640 -4.94 -2.39 -30.64
N GLU A 641 -4.31 -1.91 -29.57
CA GLU A 641 -4.15 -0.47 -29.31
C GLU A 641 -3.12 0.18 -30.22
N VAL A 642 -2.13 -0.58 -30.70
CA VAL A 642 -1.04 -0.06 -31.54
C VAL A 642 -1.16 -0.45 -33.01
N GLU A 643 -2.13 -1.27 -33.37
CA GLU A 643 -2.36 -1.72 -34.76
C GLU A 643 -2.42 -0.55 -35.77
N PRO A 644 -3.14 0.57 -35.51
CA PRO A 644 -3.17 1.69 -36.44
C PRO A 644 -1.78 2.31 -36.68
N LEU A 645 -0.93 2.35 -35.64
CA LEU A 645 0.44 2.86 -35.73
C LEU A 645 1.32 1.98 -36.60
N VAL A 646 1.21 0.66 -36.38
CA VAL A 646 1.95 -0.33 -37.17
C VAL A 646 1.52 -0.25 -38.63
N ASN A 647 0.21 -0.24 -38.90
CA ASN A 647 -0.31 -0.19 -40.27
C ASN A 647 0.11 1.09 -41.01
N ARG A 648 0.15 2.22 -40.30
CA ARG A 648 0.56 3.51 -40.86
C ARG A 648 2.06 3.57 -41.16
N TYR A 649 2.89 3.35 -40.14
CA TYR A 649 4.32 3.64 -40.24
C TYR A 649 5.18 2.48 -40.72
N ARG A 650 4.65 1.25 -40.84
CA ARG A 650 5.43 0.08 -41.29
C ARG A 650 6.14 0.29 -42.62
N ARG A 651 5.55 1.04 -43.55
CA ARG A 651 6.15 1.32 -44.88
C ARG A 651 7.34 2.29 -44.82
N HIS A 652 7.47 3.05 -43.74
CA HIS A 652 8.53 4.03 -43.51
C HIS A 652 9.55 3.54 -42.48
N ALA A 653 9.15 2.60 -41.62
CA ALA A 653 10.00 2.01 -40.60
C ALA A 653 10.95 0.97 -41.22
N ARG A 654 12.22 1.02 -40.81
CA ARG A 654 13.21 -0.02 -41.10
C ARG A 654 12.91 -1.29 -40.31
N ASP A 655 12.50 -1.14 -39.05
CA ASP A 655 12.15 -2.24 -38.17
C ASP A 655 10.97 -1.88 -37.27
N VAL A 656 10.12 -2.87 -36.98
CA VAL A 656 8.94 -2.71 -36.12
C VAL A 656 8.93 -3.83 -35.08
N VAL A 657 9.02 -3.46 -33.81
CA VAL A 657 8.87 -4.39 -32.68
C VAL A 657 7.45 -4.27 -32.16
N VAL A 658 6.63 -5.29 -32.40
CA VAL A 658 5.23 -5.33 -31.95
C VAL A 658 5.16 -5.90 -30.53
N PRO A 659 4.33 -5.32 -29.63
CA PRO A 659 4.17 -5.84 -28.27
C PRO A 659 3.53 -7.24 -28.24
N PRO A 660 3.79 -8.05 -27.19
CA PRO A 660 3.08 -9.31 -26.98
C PRO A 660 1.60 -9.07 -26.64
N SER A 661 0.78 -10.12 -26.66
CA SER A 661 -0.67 -10.05 -26.40
C SER A 661 -1.03 -9.44 -25.04
N ALA A 662 -0.20 -9.66 -24.02
CA ALA A 662 -0.35 -9.08 -22.69
C ALA A 662 -0.02 -7.57 -22.61
N GLY A 663 0.42 -6.96 -23.72
CA GLY A 663 0.88 -5.58 -23.80
C GLY A 663 2.40 -5.44 -23.64
N GLY A 664 2.95 -4.38 -24.22
CA GLY A 664 4.38 -4.09 -24.19
C GLY A 664 4.72 -2.81 -24.93
N LEU A 665 6.02 -2.55 -25.12
CA LEU A 665 6.48 -1.40 -25.89
C LEU A 665 6.45 -1.72 -27.39
N LEU A 666 5.64 -0.98 -28.16
CA LEU A 666 5.83 -0.84 -29.59
C LEU A 666 7.10 -0.01 -29.82
N VAL A 667 7.99 -0.44 -30.72
CA VAL A 667 9.09 0.39 -31.21
C VAL A 667 9.07 0.41 -32.73
N LEU A 668 9.03 1.61 -33.31
CA LEU A 668 9.21 1.90 -34.72
C LEU A 668 10.62 2.45 -34.92
N GLY A 669 11.48 1.71 -35.61
CA GLY A 669 12.83 2.14 -35.97
C GLY A 669 12.87 2.76 -37.36
N PHE A 670 13.49 3.93 -37.48
CA PHE A 670 13.59 4.69 -38.71
C PHE A 670 15.06 5.01 -39.02
N ASP A 671 15.43 4.93 -40.30
CA ASP A 671 16.58 5.68 -40.81
C ASP A 671 16.17 7.15 -41.06
N GLN A 672 17.13 7.99 -41.46
CA GLN A 672 16.88 9.43 -41.63
C GLN A 672 15.81 9.73 -42.70
N ASN A 673 15.80 8.98 -43.81
CA ASN A 673 14.84 9.18 -44.90
C ASN A 673 13.44 8.68 -44.54
N GLY A 674 13.37 7.54 -43.86
CA GLY A 674 12.15 6.95 -43.34
C GLY A 674 11.50 7.81 -42.27
N LEU A 675 12.29 8.43 -41.38
CA LEU A 675 11.79 9.36 -40.37
C LEU A 675 11.18 10.61 -41.02
N ALA A 676 11.87 11.23 -41.99
CA ALA A 676 11.37 12.40 -42.71
C ALA A 676 10.12 12.07 -43.53
N ALA A 677 10.03 10.87 -44.12
CA ALA A 677 8.83 10.41 -44.81
C ALA A 677 7.66 10.21 -43.84
N ALA A 678 7.91 9.60 -42.68
CA ALA A 678 6.91 9.41 -41.63
C ALA A 678 6.42 10.74 -41.03
N ALA A 679 7.30 11.75 -40.89
CA ALA A 679 6.96 13.07 -40.37
C ALA A 679 6.04 13.86 -41.31
N ARG A 680 6.17 13.68 -42.63
CA ARG A 680 5.32 14.32 -43.66
C ARG A 680 3.94 13.70 -43.81
N GLU A 681 3.72 12.54 -43.23
CA GLU A 681 2.43 11.86 -43.27
C GLU A 681 1.48 12.53 -42.27
N ASN A 682 0.72 13.54 -42.74
CA ASN A 682 -0.16 14.37 -41.92
C ASN A 682 -1.23 13.57 -41.14
N TRP A 683 -1.54 14.04 -39.94
CA TRP A 683 -2.48 13.44 -38.98
C TRP A 683 -3.95 13.71 -39.31
#